data_AF-A0A928M1B0-F1
#
_entry.id   AF-A0A928M1B0-F1
#
_cell.length_a   1.000
_cell.length_b   1.000
_cell.length_c   1.000
_cell.angle_alpha   90.00
_cell.angle_beta   90.00
_cell.angle_gamma   90.00
#
_symmetry.space_group_name_H-M   'P 1'
#
loop_
_entity.id
_entity.type
_entity.pdbx_description
1 polymer ?
#
loop_
_entity_poly.entity_id
_entity_poly.type
_entity_poly.pdbx_seq_one_letter_code
_entity_poly.pdbx_strand_id
1 'polypeptide(L)'
;MDPNKNSNNQNKNGKNKKNLKGVLTLVAWAVLLTLVLNLFNSRLSQASQHEIDYSDFIAMVKDGEVKEVLFDSGFVYITPVDTYVYTDEDGKTYEAGKVKLYTAQIDNPGLFALLDAHPEISYTSAYQTAADLMLSLLLNFLLPVVLMVGAFMLIMRIMSKNGGGMGGIGSVGKSNAKVYMEKSTGVTFKDVAGQDEAKESLEEIIDFLHNPGKYTAIGARLPKGALLVGSPGTGKTLLAKAVAGEAGVPFFSISGSDFVEMFVGVGASRVRDLFKEAAKVAPCIIFIDEIDTIGKTRDGARFGGGNDEREQTLNQLLAELDGFDPSKGVIVLGATNRPEVLDKALLRPGRFDRRITVDRPNLAGRLATLQVHTRNIHLAEDVDLNKIAQATAGCVGADLANLVNEAALRAVRKGRKAVNQNDLLVSFEVVIAGSEKKGTVLTEEEKKIIAYHEVGHALVAAKQKNAQPVSKITIVPHTQGALGYTLHLPEEEKFLMSREDILTEIRTLLAGRSSEEVVCNTMTSGAANDIERATELARNLVARFGMTEEFDMMALGTVHNQYLDGTYSMSCAQETYAAADRATIAIIRQCHEDAKAILRENRELLDKIAAYLLKKETITGQEMMAIIEGRDPELVDNYGATREDEPKLFRPSTPSVIEAPAKHISIVSEPVPMPDFDTEAKTEETPAEEAPDEEAPADEPKSEE
;
A
#
# COMPACT_ATOMS: atom_id res chain seq x y z
N MET A 1 8.00 37.10 70.87
CA MET A 1 9.45 37.06 70.61
C MET A 1 9.63 36.78 69.12
N ASP A 2 9.85 37.84 68.34
CA ASP A 2 10.76 37.76 67.18
C ASP A 2 12.15 38.11 67.71
N PRO A 3 13.23 37.48 67.20
CA PRO A 3 13.91 37.98 65.99
C PRO A 3 14.36 36.83 65.06
N ASN A 4 14.53 36.98 63.75
CA ASN A 4 15.53 37.88 63.16
C ASN A 4 15.26 38.18 61.67
N LYS A 5 15.55 39.43 61.31
CA LYS A 5 15.27 40.11 60.04
C LYS A 5 16.55 40.24 59.19
N ASN A 6 16.36 40.28 57.88
CA ASN A 6 17.12 41.04 56.87
C ASN A 6 18.59 40.69 56.52
N SER A 7 18.85 40.50 55.22
CA SER A 7 19.50 41.56 54.41
C SER A 7 19.42 41.32 52.89
N ASN A 8 18.98 42.40 52.21
CA ASN A 8 19.33 42.97 50.90
C ASN A 8 19.86 42.06 49.76
N ASN A 9 19.26 42.04 48.57
CA ASN A 9 19.18 43.13 47.58
C ASN A 9 20.55 43.55 47.01
N GLN A 10 21.01 42.83 45.97
CA GLN A 10 21.95 43.21 44.90
C GLN A 10 21.94 42.01 43.93
N ASN A 11 21.45 42.06 42.70
CA ASN A 11 22.21 42.56 41.56
C ASN A 11 21.28 42.72 40.32
N LYS A 12 20.61 43.87 40.21
CA LYS A 12 20.08 44.37 38.93
C LYS A 12 21.28 44.79 38.07
N ASN A 13 21.93 43.84 37.39
CA ASN A 13 22.87 44.17 36.31
C ASN A 13 23.05 43.05 35.25
N GLY A 14 22.28 41.96 35.33
CA GLY A 14 22.37 40.83 34.37
C GLY A 14 21.38 40.88 33.20
N LYS A 15 20.31 41.68 33.26
CA LYS A 15 19.22 41.66 32.25
C LYS A 15 19.61 42.32 30.93
N ASN A 16 20.46 43.34 30.94
CA ASN A 16 20.93 43.97 29.69
C ASN A 16 21.96 43.09 28.94
N LYS A 17 22.74 42.26 29.64
CA LYS A 17 23.73 41.38 28.99
C LYS A 17 23.10 40.18 28.27
N LYS A 18 21.94 39.67 28.75
CA LYS A 18 21.19 38.59 28.07
C LYS A 18 20.44 39.08 26.83
N ASN A 19 19.86 40.28 26.88
CA ASN A 19 19.25 40.91 25.70
C ASN A 19 20.30 41.26 24.65
N LEU A 20 21.48 41.75 25.07
CA LEU A 20 22.59 42.03 24.17
C LEU A 20 23.13 40.75 23.51
N LYS A 21 23.23 39.64 24.25
CA LYS A 21 23.64 38.34 23.69
C LYS A 21 22.64 37.79 22.67
N GLY A 22 21.33 37.90 22.94
CA GLY A 22 20.28 37.48 21.99
C GLY A 22 20.26 38.33 20.72
N VAL A 23 20.45 39.65 20.87
CA VAL A 23 20.59 40.57 19.72
C VAL A 23 21.89 40.28 18.95
N LEU A 24 23.01 40.02 19.63
CA LEU A 24 24.28 39.65 18.99
C LEU A 24 24.19 38.33 18.21
N THR A 25 23.50 37.31 18.73
CA THR A 25 23.28 36.06 18.00
C THR A 25 22.38 36.24 16.79
N LEU A 26 21.35 37.08 16.89
CA LEU A 26 20.45 37.38 15.76
C LEU A 26 21.16 38.21 14.68
N VAL A 27 21.98 39.19 15.08
CA VAL A 27 22.81 39.95 14.15
C VAL A 27 23.85 39.04 13.48
N ALA A 28 24.44 38.08 14.20
CA ALA A 28 25.35 37.11 13.61
C ALA A 28 24.66 36.22 12.56
N TRP A 29 23.43 35.75 12.84
CA TRP A 29 22.64 35.00 11.86
C TRP A 29 22.22 35.83 10.66
N ALA A 30 21.84 37.09 10.87
CA ALA A 30 21.50 38.02 9.79
C ALA A 30 22.72 38.25 8.87
N VAL A 31 23.90 38.49 9.47
CA VAL A 31 25.16 38.66 8.73
C VAL A 31 25.53 37.40 7.95
N LEU A 32 25.41 36.21 8.58
CA LEU A 32 25.65 34.92 7.93
C LEU A 32 24.72 34.71 6.74
N LEU A 33 23.42 35.01 6.89
CA LEU A 33 22.44 34.88 5.82
C LEU A 33 22.74 35.83 4.66
N THR A 34 23.13 37.09 4.94
CA THR A 34 23.56 38.02 3.88
C THR A 34 24.85 37.57 3.22
N LEU A 35 25.78 36.96 3.94
CA LEU A 35 26.99 36.38 3.34
C LEU A 35 26.62 35.25 2.38
N VAL A 36 25.69 34.37 2.78
CA VAL A 36 25.20 33.26 1.95
C VAL A 36 24.44 33.78 0.73
N LEU A 37 23.58 34.77 0.88
CA LEU A 37 22.86 35.39 -0.25
C LEU A 37 23.80 36.13 -1.19
N ASN A 38 24.86 36.77 -0.68
CA ASN A 38 25.87 37.42 -1.51
C ASN A 38 26.73 36.39 -2.26
N LEU A 39 27.12 35.28 -1.60
CA LEU A 39 27.73 34.13 -2.25
C LEU A 39 26.83 33.55 -3.36
N PHE A 40 25.53 33.48 -3.11
CA PHE A 40 24.55 33.00 -4.09
C PHE A 40 24.39 33.98 -5.26
N ASN A 41 24.34 35.28 -4.99
CA ASN A 41 24.27 36.32 -6.02
C ASN A 41 25.55 36.37 -6.88
N SER A 42 26.72 36.17 -6.25
CA SER A 42 28.01 36.04 -6.94
C SER A 42 28.04 34.82 -7.86
N ARG A 43 27.55 33.67 -7.39
CA ARG A 43 27.40 32.47 -8.24
C ARG A 43 26.39 32.65 -9.37
N LEU A 44 25.28 33.36 -9.14
CA LEU A 44 24.31 33.66 -10.20
C LEU A 44 24.90 34.60 -11.26
N SER A 45 25.77 35.52 -10.86
CA SER A 45 26.47 36.42 -11.78
C SER A 45 27.56 35.70 -12.60
N GLN A 46 28.24 34.71 -12.02
CA GLN A 46 29.20 33.84 -12.72
C GLN A 46 28.54 32.94 -13.77
N ALA A 47 27.26 32.58 -13.59
CA ALA A 47 26.53 31.73 -14.56
C ALA A 47 26.30 32.39 -15.94
N SER A 48 26.61 33.68 -16.11
CA SER A 48 26.53 34.40 -17.38
C SER A 48 27.88 34.70 -18.05
N GLN A 49 28.97 34.20 -17.47
CA GLN A 49 30.33 34.37 -17.98
C GLN A 49 30.88 33.03 -18.46
N HIS A 50 31.27 32.94 -19.73
CA HIS A 50 31.84 31.72 -20.31
C HIS A 50 33.30 31.95 -20.72
N GLU A 51 34.15 30.98 -20.43
CA GLU A 51 35.56 30.99 -20.82
C GLU A 51 35.68 30.49 -22.26
N ILE A 52 36.47 31.18 -23.08
CA ILE A 52 36.82 30.74 -24.42
C ILE A 52 38.33 30.64 -24.56
N ASP A 53 38.80 29.72 -25.41
CA ASP A 53 40.21 29.58 -25.70
C ASP A 53 40.75 30.80 -26.45
N TYR A 54 42.01 31.16 -26.17
CA TYR A 54 42.66 32.33 -26.75
C TYR A 54 42.79 32.23 -28.29
N SER A 55 42.88 31.02 -28.84
CA SER A 55 42.87 30.79 -30.29
C SER A 55 41.53 31.18 -30.92
N ASP A 56 40.44 30.89 -30.22
CA ASP A 56 39.08 31.13 -30.71
C ASP A 56 38.76 32.62 -30.61
N PHE A 57 39.24 33.29 -29.57
CA PHE A 57 39.24 34.75 -29.52
C PHE A 57 39.93 35.37 -30.74
N ILE A 58 41.13 34.91 -31.11
CA ILE A 58 41.83 35.44 -32.29
C ILE A 58 41.04 35.18 -33.59
N ALA A 59 40.38 34.02 -33.70
CA ALA A 59 39.52 33.70 -34.84
C ALA A 59 38.32 34.65 -34.91
N MET A 60 37.62 34.86 -33.78
CA MET A 60 36.49 35.79 -33.69
C MET A 60 36.87 37.24 -34.03
N VAL A 61 38.08 37.68 -33.67
CA VAL A 61 38.59 39.01 -34.05
C VAL A 61 38.83 39.10 -35.56
N LYS A 62 39.36 38.06 -36.20
CA LYS A 62 39.59 38.02 -37.66
C LYS A 62 38.28 37.97 -38.45
N ASP A 63 37.29 37.25 -37.92
CA ASP A 63 35.98 37.07 -38.56
C ASP A 63 35.04 38.26 -38.32
N GLY A 64 35.47 39.26 -37.54
CA GLY A 64 34.74 40.51 -37.30
C GLY A 64 33.57 40.37 -36.33
N GLU A 65 33.56 39.31 -35.51
CA GLU A 65 32.44 38.94 -34.63
C GLU A 65 32.55 39.56 -33.23
N VAL A 66 33.57 40.40 -33.00
CA VAL A 66 33.84 41.08 -31.73
C VAL A 66 33.52 42.57 -31.82
N LYS A 67 32.74 43.09 -30.87
CA LYS A 67 32.33 44.50 -30.80
C LYS A 67 33.22 45.33 -29.88
N GLU A 68 33.55 44.78 -28.71
CA GLU A 68 34.35 45.47 -27.69
C GLU A 68 35.27 44.49 -26.95
N VAL A 69 36.50 44.91 -26.71
CA VAL A 69 37.52 44.15 -25.97
C VAL A 69 37.99 44.95 -24.76
N LEU A 70 37.77 44.41 -23.56
CA LEU A 70 38.16 45.04 -22.31
C LEU A 70 39.29 44.25 -21.64
N PHE A 71 40.43 44.90 -21.43
CA PHE A 71 41.56 44.32 -20.71
C PHE A 71 41.46 44.68 -19.22
N ASP A 72 41.27 43.67 -18.36
CA ASP A 72 41.22 43.87 -16.91
C ASP A 72 41.92 42.73 -16.16
N SER A 73 42.88 43.10 -15.30
CA SER A 73 43.47 42.24 -14.27
C SER A 73 43.93 40.85 -14.72
N GLY A 74 44.51 40.75 -15.94
CA GLY A 74 45.05 39.50 -16.50
C GLY A 74 44.07 38.70 -17.36
N PHE A 75 42.84 39.17 -17.52
CA PHE A 75 41.82 38.60 -18.40
C PHE A 75 41.40 39.60 -19.49
N VAL A 76 40.99 39.04 -20.63
CA VAL A 76 40.43 39.78 -21.75
C VAL A 76 38.94 39.46 -21.81
N TYR A 77 38.10 40.45 -21.51
CA TYR A 77 36.65 40.33 -21.63
C TYR A 77 36.20 40.76 -23.02
N ILE A 78 35.37 39.95 -23.64
CA ILE A 78 34.98 40.07 -25.04
C ILE A 78 33.47 40.20 -25.10
N THR A 79 33.01 41.28 -25.72
CA THR A 79 31.59 41.48 -26.04
C THR A 79 31.41 41.18 -27.53
N PRO A 80 30.73 40.07 -27.89
CA PRO A 80 30.49 39.74 -29.28
C PRO A 80 29.43 40.66 -29.91
N VAL A 81 29.38 40.70 -31.24
CA VAL A 81 28.36 41.46 -31.99
C VAL A 81 26.97 40.86 -31.75
N ASP A 82 25.92 41.69 -31.79
CA ASP A 82 24.53 41.35 -31.40
C ASP A 82 23.90 40.18 -32.20
N THR A 83 24.57 39.66 -33.24
CA THR A 83 24.16 38.53 -34.08
C THR A 83 24.87 37.21 -33.77
N TYR A 84 25.83 37.19 -32.84
CA TYR A 84 26.64 36.01 -32.52
C TYR A 84 25.90 35.03 -31.59
N VAL A 85 25.94 33.72 -31.87
CA VAL A 85 25.35 32.71 -30.99
C VAL A 85 26.46 31.85 -30.42
N TYR A 86 26.70 31.96 -29.12
CA TYR A 86 27.70 31.13 -28.44
C TYR A 86 27.11 29.77 -28.12
N THR A 87 27.81 28.68 -28.45
CA THR A 87 27.40 27.32 -28.10
C THR A 87 28.48 26.72 -27.20
N ASP A 88 28.08 26.33 -25.98
CA ASP A 88 28.99 25.76 -24.98
C ASP A 88 29.30 24.27 -25.30
N GLU A 89 30.33 23.69 -24.67
CA GLU A 89 30.74 22.28 -24.89
C GLU A 89 29.64 21.26 -24.54
N ASP A 90 28.66 21.66 -23.71
CA ASP A 90 27.46 20.88 -23.37
C ASP A 90 26.27 21.07 -24.36
N GLY A 91 26.47 21.75 -25.48
CA GLY A 91 25.49 21.90 -26.56
C GLY A 91 24.36 22.90 -26.30
N LYS A 92 24.53 23.82 -25.34
CA LYS A 92 23.57 24.90 -25.05
C LYS A 92 23.94 26.16 -25.82
N THR A 93 23.00 26.66 -26.61
CA THR A 93 23.11 27.89 -27.39
C THR A 93 22.63 29.10 -26.60
N TYR A 94 23.43 30.15 -26.58
CA TYR A 94 23.14 31.41 -25.91
C TYR A 94 23.15 32.56 -26.93
N GLU A 95 22.04 33.30 -27.00
CA GLU A 95 21.88 34.42 -27.93
C GLU A 95 22.76 35.64 -27.54
N ALA A 96 23.29 36.33 -28.55
CA ALA A 96 24.12 37.51 -28.37
C ALA A 96 23.43 38.63 -27.58
N GLY A 97 24.23 39.30 -26.75
CA GLY A 97 23.80 40.40 -25.87
C GLY A 97 23.61 40.02 -24.40
N LYS A 98 23.53 38.72 -24.07
CA LYS A 98 23.44 38.23 -22.66
C LYS A 98 24.65 37.45 -22.18
N VAL A 99 25.59 37.13 -23.07
CA VAL A 99 26.79 36.34 -22.76
C VAL A 99 28.00 37.27 -22.72
N LYS A 100 28.76 37.21 -21.64
CA LYS A 100 30.09 37.84 -21.57
C LYS A 100 31.14 36.74 -21.69
N LEU A 101 31.96 36.79 -22.74
CA LEU A 101 33.04 35.84 -22.96
C LEU A 101 34.32 36.38 -22.33
N TYR A 102 35.17 35.52 -21.78
CA TYR A 102 36.49 35.92 -21.31
C TYR A 102 37.56 34.90 -21.68
N THR A 103 38.79 35.36 -21.89
CA THR A 103 39.98 34.52 -22.09
C THR A 103 41.13 35.02 -21.22
N ALA A 104 42.05 34.14 -20.85
CA ALA A 104 43.32 34.53 -20.24
C ALA A 104 44.15 35.38 -21.21
N GLN A 105 44.79 36.43 -20.70
CA GLN A 105 45.64 37.30 -21.52
C GLN A 105 46.99 36.61 -21.79
N ILE A 106 47.24 36.22 -23.04
CA ILE A 106 48.53 35.69 -23.49
C ILE A 106 49.33 36.80 -24.16
N ASP A 107 50.58 36.99 -23.75
CA ASP A 107 51.45 38.05 -24.27
C ASP A 107 51.89 37.72 -25.71
N ASN A 108 51.09 38.14 -26.70
CA ASN A 108 51.35 37.96 -28.12
C ASN A 108 51.67 39.32 -28.77
N PRO A 109 52.91 39.56 -29.24
CA PRO A 109 53.34 40.82 -29.85
C PRO A 109 52.52 41.26 -31.09
N GLY A 110 51.78 40.34 -31.73
CA GLY A 110 50.97 40.60 -32.92
C GLY A 110 49.50 40.97 -32.66
N LEU A 111 49.01 40.89 -31.42
CA LEU A 111 47.58 41.09 -31.10
C LEU A 111 47.12 42.54 -31.34
N PHE A 112 47.91 43.52 -30.90
CA PHE A 112 47.57 44.94 -31.07
C PHE A 112 47.57 45.35 -32.54
N ALA A 113 48.49 44.80 -33.35
CA ALA A 113 48.50 45.02 -34.80
C ALA A 113 47.28 44.41 -35.52
N LEU A 114 46.70 43.34 -34.96
CA LEU A 114 45.50 42.68 -35.48
C LEU A 114 44.24 43.48 -35.08
N LEU A 115 44.19 44.03 -33.87
CA LEU A 115 43.11 44.91 -33.42
C LEU A 115 43.11 46.26 -34.18
N ASP A 116 44.28 46.83 -34.47
CA ASP A 116 44.41 48.04 -35.28
C ASP A 116 43.97 47.85 -36.74
N ALA A 117 44.03 46.62 -37.26
CA ALA A 117 43.60 46.28 -38.62
C ALA A 117 42.07 46.19 -38.77
N HIS A 118 41.33 46.11 -37.66
CA HIS A 118 39.86 46.05 -37.62
C HIS A 118 39.31 47.27 -36.85
N PRO A 119 39.10 48.42 -37.52
CA PRO A 119 38.73 49.69 -36.89
C PRO A 119 37.33 49.72 -36.24
N GLU A 120 36.60 48.61 -36.31
CA GLU A 120 35.23 48.44 -35.82
C GLU A 120 35.22 47.92 -34.36
N ILE A 121 36.38 47.54 -33.84
CA ILE A 121 36.57 46.97 -32.51
C ILE A 121 37.07 48.04 -31.54
N SER A 122 36.26 48.39 -30.54
CA SER A 122 36.69 49.29 -29.47
C SER A 122 37.46 48.52 -28.41
N TYR A 123 38.71 48.91 -28.11
CA TYR A 123 39.47 48.32 -27.00
C TYR A 123 39.80 49.35 -25.91
N THR A 124 39.59 48.98 -24.66
CA THR A 124 39.80 49.85 -23.48
C THR A 124 40.35 49.04 -22.31
N SER A 125 41.12 49.70 -21.43
CA SER A 125 41.46 49.15 -20.13
C SER A 125 40.59 49.79 -19.05
N ALA A 126 39.90 48.97 -18.26
CA ALA A 126 39.04 49.45 -17.19
C ALA A 126 39.90 49.87 -15.98
N TYR A 127 40.27 51.15 -15.90
CA TYR A 127 40.92 51.68 -14.69
C TYR A 127 39.86 51.94 -13.61
N GLN A 128 39.67 50.97 -12.70
CA GLN A 128 38.76 51.17 -11.55
C GLN A 128 39.42 52.10 -10.53
N THR A 129 38.83 53.27 -10.28
CA THR A 129 39.31 54.17 -9.23
C THR A 129 38.92 53.62 -7.84
N ALA A 130 39.73 53.91 -6.81
CA ALA A 130 39.46 53.48 -5.44
C ALA A 130 38.09 53.92 -4.90
N ALA A 131 37.48 54.96 -5.50
CA ALA A 131 36.14 55.42 -5.18
C ALA A 131 35.04 54.43 -5.62
N ASP A 132 35.17 53.80 -6.79
CA ASP A 132 34.21 52.80 -7.28
C ASP A 132 34.27 51.51 -6.47
N LEU A 133 35.46 51.15 -5.97
CA LEU A 133 35.63 50.02 -5.07
C LEU A 133 34.97 50.26 -3.71
N MET A 134 35.07 51.47 -3.13
CA MET A 134 34.34 51.79 -1.90
C MET A 134 32.83 51.88 -2.12
N LEU A 135 32.38 52.46 -3.24
CA LEU A 135 30.97 52.62 -3.55
C LEU A 135 30.28 51.27 -3.81
N SER A 136 30.93 50.37 -4.55
CA SER A 136 30.43 49.01 -4.80
C SER A 136 30.35 48.18 -3.52
N LEU A 137 31.33 48.31 -2.62
CA LEU A 137 31.30 47.63 -1.31
C LEU A 137 30.14 48.13 -0.45
N LEU A 138 29.86 49.44 -0.46
CA LEU A 138 28.76 50.04 0.28
C LEU A 138 27.40 49.61 -0.29
N LEU A 139 27.20 49.68 -1.62
CA LEU A 139 25.93 49.34 -2.25
C LEU A 139 25.63 47.84 -2.22
N ASN A 140 26.61 46.97 -2.51
CA ASN A 140 26.35 45.53 -2.61
C ASN A 140 26.38 44.81 -1.26
N PHE A 141 27.04 45.38 -0.24
CA PHE A 141 27.14 44.73 1.07
C PHE A 141 26.33 45.42 2.16
N LEU A 142 26.35 46.76 2.21
CA LEU A 142 25.69 47.50 3.30
C LEU A 142 24.20 47.72 3.04
N LEU A 143 23.81 48.05 1.80
CA LEU A 143 22.40 48.31 1.44
C LEU A 143 21.47 47.11 1.69
N PRO A 144 21.81 45.87 1.31
CA PRO A 144 20.93 44.73 1.53
C PRO A 144 20.77 44.39 3.01
N VAL A 145 21.86 44.53 3.79
CA VAL A 145 21.84 44.31 5.25
C VAL A 145 20.91 45.31 5.93
N VAL A 146 21.00 46.60 5.56
CA VAL A 146 20.16 47.66 6.14
C VAL A 146 18.70 47.49 5.75
N LEU A 147 18.39 47.18 4.48
CA LEU A 147 17.02 46.92 4.02
C LEU A 147 16.40 45.71 4.73
N MET A 148 17.17 44.64 4.92
CA MET A 148 16.70 43.43 5.59
C MET A 148 16.42 43.68 7.09
N VAL A 149 17.30 44.41 7.79
CA VAL A 149 17.07 44.79 9.19
C VAL A 149 15.85 45.72 9.31
N GLY A 150 15.69 46.65 8.37
CA GLY A 150 14.51 47.52 8.28
C GLY A 150 13.21 46.74 8.04
N ALA A 151 13.20 45.80 7.09
CA ALA A 151 12.06 44.94 6.80
C ALA A 151 11.71 44.04 8.00
N PHE A 152 12.72 43.51 8.68
CA PHE A 152 12.51 42.70 9.89
C PHE A 152 11.93 43.51 11.05
N MET A 153 12.41 44.75 11.26
CA MET A 153 11.80 45.66 12.24
C MET A 153 10.37 46.04 11.86
N LEU A 154 10.07 46.22 10.57
CA LEU A 154 8.72 46.51 10.07
C LEU A 154 7.78 45.31 10.29
N ILE A 155 8.21 44.09 9.98
CA ILE A 155 7.45 42.85 10.21
C ILE A 155 7.19 42.65 11.70
N MET A 156 8.20 42.84 12.55
CA MET A 156 8.04 42.78 14.01
C MET A 156 7.07 43.85 14.52
N ARG A 157 7.07 45.05 13.92
CA ARG A 157 6.15 46.13 14.27
C ARG A 157 4.72 45.84 13.81
N ILE A 158 4.52 45.21 12.67
CA ILE A 158 3.21 44.81 12.14
C ILE A 158 2.65 43.62 12.95
N MET A 159 3.47 42.63 13.29
CA MET A 159 3.10 41.51 14.16
C MET A 159 2.81 41.93 15.61
N SER A 160 3.43 43.03 16.08
CA SER A 160 3.17 43.57 17.41
C SER A 160 1.88 44.38 17.51
N LYS A 161 1.37 44.95 16.40
CA LYS A 161 0.25 45.91 16.44
C LYS A 161 -1.11 45.28 16.14
N ASN A 162 -1.16 44.11 15.52
CA ASN A 162 -2.38 43.30 15.41
C ASN A 162 -2.33 42.21 16.49
N GLY A 163 -3.09 42.40 17.57
CA GLY A 163 -3.18 41.48 18.70
C GLY A 163 -3.44 40.05 18.25
N GLY A 164 -2.41 39.21 18.36
CA GLY A 164 -2.43 37.82 17.92
C GLY A 164 -1.00 37.30 17.88
N GLY A 165 -0.45 37.01 19.06
CA GLY A 165 0.90 36.48 19.22
C GLY A 165 1.09 35.24 18.36
N MET A 166 1.89 35.37 17.32
CA MET A 166 2.34 34.26 16.50
C MET A 166 3.26 33.38 17.34
N GLY A 167 2.70 32.23 17.72
CA GLY A 167 3.39 30.95 17.91
C GLY A 167 4.80 31.03 18.45
N GLY A 168 4.91 31.25 19.76
CA GLY A 168 6.12 30.84 20.46
C GLY A 168 6.42 29.37 20.17
N ILE A 169 7.71 29.05 20.19
CA ILE A 169 8.34 27.73 20.20
C ILE A 169 7.72 26.72 21.21
N GLY A 170 6.71 27.12 22.00
CA GLY A 170 5.95 26.27 22.94
C GLY A 170 4.53 25.86 22.49
N SER A 171 4.12 26.06 21.23
CA SER A 171 2.78 25.66 20.74
C SER A 171 2.72 24.31 20.01
N VAL A 172 3.84 23.60 19.90
CA VAL A 172 3.95 22.27 19.25
C VAL A 172 3.19 21.16 20.02
N GLY A 173 2.71 21.43 21.24
CA GLY A 173 2.09 20.43 22.12
C GLY A 173 0.56 20.41 22.19
N LYS A 174 -0.17 21.18 21.37
CA LYS A 174 -1.65 21.09 21.28
C LYS A 174 -2.04 20.69 19.87
N SER A 175 -1.98 19.40 19.57
CA SER A 175 -2.58 18.86 18.35
C SER A 175 -4.09 18.79 18.54
N ASN A 176 -4.85 19.63 17.83
CA ASN A 176 -6.25 19.34 17.54
C ASN A 176 -6.29 18.14 16.58
N ALA A 177 -6.07 16.94 17.09
CA ALA A 177 -6.37 15.74 16.33
C ALA A 177 -7.88 15.76 16.06
N LYS A 178 -8.27 15.66 14.79
CA LYS A 178 -9.66 15.34 14.43
C LYS A 178 -9.91 13.91 14.88
N VAL A 179 -10.25 13.75 16.15
CA VAL A 179 -10.73 12.49 16.69
C VAL A 179 -12.06 12.23 16.00
N TYR A 180 -12.08 11.23 15.10
CA TYR A 180 -13.30 10.82 14.42
C TYR A 180 -14.21 10.14 15.43
N MET A 181 -15.17 10.90 15.94
CA MET A 181 -16.23 10.44 16.82
C MET A 181 -17.48 10.17 15.97
N GLU A 182 -17.80 8.90 15.78
CA GLU A 182 -19.06 8.47 15.17
C GLU A 182 -20.09 8.32 16.30
N LYS A 183 -21.16 9.14 16.29
CA LYS A 183 -22.25 9.04 17.28
C LYS A 183 -23.09 7.78 17.07
N SER A 184 -23.15 7.27 15.85
CA SER A 184 -23.79 6.00 15.49
C SER A 184 -23.02 5.38 14.33
N THR A 185 -22.58 4.13 14.48
CA THR A 185 -21.80 3.43 13.44
C THR A 185 -22.67 2.90 12.31
N GLY A 186 -23.98 2.71 12.54
CA GLY A 186 -24.93 2.16 11.56
C GLY A 186 -24.71 0.68 11.23
N VAL A 187 -23.77 0.01 11.91
CA VAL A 187 -23.41 -1.41 11.74
C VAL A 187 -23.77 -2.14 13.02
N THR A 188 -24.40 -3.30 12.90
CA THR A 188 -24.84 -4.14 14.04
C THR A 188 -24.29 -5.56 13.94
N PHE A 189 -24.52 -6.41 14.94
CA PHE A 189 -24.10 -7.82 14.88
C PHE A 189 -24.76 -8.62 13.75
N LYS A 190 -25.82 -8.10 13.13
CA LYS A 190 -26.46 -8.68 11.93
C LYS A 190 -25.61 -8.53 10.66
N ASP A 191 -24.74 -7.53 10.62
CA ASP A 191 -23.89 -7.22 9.47
C ASP A 191 -22.51 -7.90 9.55
N VAL A 192 -22.22 -8.57 10.68
CA VAL A 192 -21.02 -9.38 10.87
C VAL A 192 -21.42 -10.85 10.82
N ALA A 193 -20.77 -11.66 10.01
CA ALA A 193 -21.09 -13.08 9.88
C ALA A 193 -19.88 -13.98 10.15
N GLY A 194 -20.14 -15.22 10.56
CA GLY A 194 -19.10 -16.25 10.71
C GLY A 194 -18.11 -16.05 11.86
N GLN A 195 -18.49 -15.28 12.89
CA GLN A 195 -17.66 -14.93 14.05
C GLN A 195 -18.44 -15.15 15.36
N ASP A 196 -19.15 -16.26 15.48
CA ASP A 196 -20.11 -16.48 16.57
C ASP A 196 -19.43 -16.54 17.94
N GLU A 197 -18.27 -17.19 18.04
CA GLU A 197 -17.47 -17.25 19.28
C GLU A 197 -16.98 -15.88 19.74
N ALA A 198 -16.53 -15.06 18.77
CA ALA A 198 -16.08 -13.70 19.05
C ALA A 198 -17.26 -12.79 19.43
N LYS A 199 -18.44 -12.97 18.80
CA LYS A 199 -19.66 -12.25 19.15
C LYS A 199 -20.12 -12.58 20.56
N GLU A 200 -20.20 -13.85 20.94
CA GLU A 200 -20.59 -14.28 22.30
C GLU A 200 -19.68 -13.65 23.36
N SER A 201 -18.36 -13.65 23.10
CA SER A 201 -17.39 -12.99 23.99
C SER A 201 -17.58 -11.47 24.09
N LEU A 202 -18.07 -10.83 23.03
CA LEU A 202 -18.35 -9.39 22.97
C LEU A 202 -19.74 -9.02 23.49
N GLU A 203 -20.70 -9.95 23.49
CA GLU A 203 -22.03 -9.75 24.11
C GLU A 203 -21.90 -9.46 25.61
N GLU A 204 -20.93 -10.09 26.30
CA GLU A 204 -20.60 -9.76 27.70
C GLU A 204 -20.21 -8.28 27.85
N ILE A 205 -19.44 -7.75 26.89
CA ILE A 205 -18.99 -6.35 26.89
C ILE A 205 -20.18 -5.41 26.62
N ILE A 206 -21.12 -5.83 25.77
CA ILE A 206 -22.34 -5.06 25.46
C ILE A 206 -23.29 -5.03 26.67
N ASP A 207 -23.58 -6.18 27.32
CA ASP A 207 -24.40 -6.21 28.54
C ASP A 207 -23.77 -5.35 29.65
N PHE A 208 -22.43 -5.34 29.71
CA PHE A 208 -21.70 -4.48 30.63
C PHE A 208 -21.90 -2.97 30.33
N LEU A 209 -21.88 -2.54 29.07
CA LEU A 209 -22.14 -1.14 28.69
C LEU A 209 -23.58 -0.71 28.99
N HIS A 210 -24.56 -1.60 28.80
CA HIS A 210 -25.96 -1.33 29.10
C HIS A 210 -26.24 -1.33 30.62
N ASN A 211 -25.65 -2.27 31.37
CA ASN A 211 -25.99 -2.51 32.78
C ASN A 211 -24.75 -2.60 33.71
N PRO A 212 -23.92 -1.54 33.83
CA PRO A 212 -22.71 -1.59 34.65
C PRO A 212 -22.99 -1.81 36.15
N GLY A 213 -24.17 -1.39 36.63
CA GLY A 213 -24.64 -1.59 38.00
C GLY A 213 -24.75 -3.06 38.44
N LYS A 214 -25.14 -3.94 37.51
CA LYS A 214 -25.31 -5.39 37.76
C LYS A 214 -24.00 -6.06 38.15
N TYR A 215 -22.91 -5.70 37.47
CA TYR A 215 -21.57 -6.25 37.69
C TYR A 215 -20.89 -5.65 38.93
N THR A 216 -21.03 -4.33 39.12
CA THR A 216 -20.49 -3.65 40.31
C THR A 216 -21.15 -4.11 41.61
N ALA A 217 -22.45 -4.42 41.60
CA ALA A 217 -23.18 -4.88 42.78
C ALA A 217 -22.65 -6.19 43.38
N ILE A 218 -22.12 -7.09 42.53
CA ILE A 218 -21.51 -8.36 42.95
C ILE A 218 -19.99 -8.27 43.13
N GLY A 219 -19.41 -7.07 42.98
CA GLY A 219 -17.97 -6.83 43.10
C GLY A 219 -17.14 -7.35 41.92
N ALA A 220 -17.75 -7.65 40.78
CA ALA A 220 -17.02 -8.01 39.57
C ALA A 220 -16.21 -6.82 39.07
N ARG A 221 -14.96 -7.06 38.65
CA ARG A 221 -14.12 -6.02 38.05
C ARG A 221 -14.46 -5.89 36.57
N LEU A 222 -14.77 -4.67 36.17
CA LEU A 222 -15.16 -4.32 34.82
C LEU A 222 -13.92 -4.43 33.91
N PRO A 223 -14.00 -5.13 32.77
CA PRO A 223 -12.87 -5.23 31.85
C PRO A 223 -12.55 -3.85 31.28
N LYS A 224 -11.29 -3.44 31.38
CA LYS A 224 -10.86 -2.12 30.89
C LYS A 224 -10.64 -2.11 29.38
N GLY A 225 -10.22 -3.24 28.82
CA GLY A 225 -10.03 -3.38 27.40
C GLY A 225 -9.99 -4.83 26.92
N ALA A 226 -10.24 -4.98 25.64
CA ALA A 226 -10.17 -6.25 24.94
C ALA A 226 -9.33 -6.12 23.66
N LEU A 227 -8.53 -7.14 23.37
CA LEU A 227 -7.68 -7.22 22.19
C LEU A 227 -8.30 -8.22 21.21
N LEU A 228 -8.72 -7.72 20.04
CA LEU A 228 -9.15 -8.50 18.88
C LEU A 228 -7.90 -8.96 18.11
N VAL A 229 -7.72 -10.26 18.02
CA VAL A 229 -6.53 -10.88 17.41
C VAL A 229 -6.95 -11.79 16.27
N GLY A 230 -6.36 -11.64 15.10
CA GLY A 230 -6.65 -12.55 13.98
C GLY A 230 -5.96 -12.11 12.70
N SER A 231 -6.06 -12.91 11.64
CA SER A 231 -5.51 -12.57 10.32
C SER A 231 -6.11 -11.27 9.75
N PRO A 232 -5.40 -10.55 8.87
CA PRO A 232 -5.98 -9.39 8.17
C PRO A 232 -7.23 -9.80 7.40
N GLY A 233 -8.21 -8.88 7.30
CA GLY A 233 -9.44 -9.11 6.53
C GLY A 233 -10.50 -10.02 7.19
N THR A 234 -10.31 -10.46 8.44
CA THR A 234 -11.35 -11.21 9.20
C THR A 234 -12.46 -10.35 9.79
N GLY A 235 -12.44 -9.04 9.56
CA GLY A 235 -13.50 -8.13 10.00
C GLY A 235 -13.34 -7.59 11.43
N LYS A 236 -12.13 -7.56 12.00
CA LYS A 236 -11.88 -7.01 13.36
C LYS A 236 -12.43 -5.59 13.55
N THR A 237 -12.18 -4.69 12.60
CA THR A 237 -12.67 -3.30 12.63
C THR A 237 -14.19 -3.24 12.48
N LEU A 238 -14.77 -4.10 11.63
CA LEU A 238 -16.22 -4.21 11.44
C LEU A 238 -16.89 -4.71 12.73
N LEU A 239 -16.31 -5.72 13.38
CA LEU A 239 -16.78 -6.28 14.63
C LEU A 239 -16.76 -5.23 15.75
N ALA A 240 -15.69 -4.44 15.87
CA ALA A 240 -15.63 -3.35 16.84
C ALA A 240 -16.70 -2.27 16.60
N LYS A 241 -16.95 -1.90 15.34
CA LYS A 241 -18.05 -0.98 14.98
C LYS A 241 -19.43 -1.55 15.31
N ALA A 242 -19.60 -2.86 15.11
CA ALA A 242 -20.84 -3.57 15.40
C ALA A 242 -21.13 -3.64 16.90
N VAL A 243 -20.10 -3.83 17.75
CA VAL A 243 -20.23 -3.76 19.21
C VAL A 243 -20.75 -2.38 19.65
N ALA A 244 -20.21 -1.31 19.09
CA ALA A 244 -20.67 0.05 19.42
C ALA A 244 -22.10 0.32 18.95
N GLY A 245 -22.47 -0.21 17.77
CA GLY A 245 -23.82 -0.10 17.23
C GLY A 245 -24.85 -0.87 18.08
N GLU A 246 -24.52 -2.08 18.52
CA GLU A 246 -25.38 -2.90 19.39
C GLU A 246 -25.51 -2.32 20.80
N ALA A 247 -24.43 -1.72 21.32
CA ALA A 247 -24.45 -1.02 22.61
C ALA A 247 -25.09 0.38 22.53
N GLY A 248 -25.26 0.96 21.32
CA GLY A 248 -25.80 2.30 21.14
C GLY A 248 -24.94 3.41 21.75
N VAL A 249 -23.62 3.21 21.82
CA VAL A 249 -22.67 4.16 22.45
C VAL A 249 -21.76 4.83 21.41
N PRO A 250 -21.23 6.04 21.68
CA PRO A 250 -20.27 6.70 20.79
C PRO A 250 -19.04 5.84 20.52
N PHE A 251 -18.58 5.85 19.26
CA PHE A 251 -17.42 5.10 18.79
C PHE A 251 -16.29 6.04 18.38
N PHE A 252 -15.14 5.87 19.03
CA PHE A 252 -13.90 6.57 18.68
C PHE A 252 -12.99 5.62 17.92
N SER A 253 -12.67 5.92 16.66
CA SER A 253 -11.75 5.12 15.85
C SER A 253 -10.45 5.88 15.62
N ILE A 254 -9.32 5.26 15.93
CA ILE A 254 -7.98 5.78 15.62
C ILE A 254 -7.07 4.65 15.15
N SER A 255 -6.20 4.94 14.19
CA SER A 255 -5.17 3.98 13.78
C SER A 255 -3.96 4.09 14.70
N GLY A 256 -3.34 2.97 15.04
CA GLY A 256 -2.09 2.94 15.82
C GLY A 256 -0.97 3.74 15.13
N SER A 257 -0.95 3.74 13.80
CA SER A 257 0.00 4.52 13.00
C SER A 257 -0.17 6.03 13.15
N ASP A 258 -1.36 6.53 13.48
CA ASP A 258 -1.62 7.97 13.70
C ASP A 258 -0.90 8.53 14.94
N PHE A 259 -0.40 7.65 15.80
CA PHE A 259 0.36 8.02 16.98
C PHE A 259 1.87 8.00 16.77
N VAL A 260 2.37 7.52 15.63
CA VAL A 260 3.80 7.46 15.32
C VAL A 260 4.14 8.67 14.45
N GLU A 261 4.77 9.68 15.04
CA GLU A 261 5.14 10.92 14.33
C GLU A 261 6.64 11.26 14.44
N MET A 262 7.12 12.12 13.54
CA MET A 262 8.52 12.58 13.53
C MET A 262 8.91 13.41 14.77
N PHE A 263 7.93 13.93 15.52
CA PHE A 263 8.14 14.79 16.67
C PHE A 263 7.89 14.04 17.99
N VAL A 264 8.94 13.93 18.80
CA VAL A 264 8.89 13.30 20.12
C VAL A 264 7.81 13.96 21.00
N GLY A 265 6.94 13.13 21.57
CA GLY A 265 5.90 13.57 22.51
C GLY A 265 4.58 14.01 21.88
N VAL A 266 4.48 14.11 20.55
CA VAL A 266 3.19 14.40 19.89
C VAL A 266 2.24 13.21 20.01
N GLY A 267 2.70 11.99 19.75
CA GLY A 267 1.92 10.77 19.94
C GLY A 267 1.37 10.64 21.37
N ALA A 268 2.21 10.84 22.37
CA ALA A 268 1.78 10.85 23.78
C ALA A 268 0.78 11.97 24.12
N SER A 269 0.83 13.14 23.46
CA SER A 269 -0.22 14.15 23.64
C SER A 269 -1.54 13.71 23.06
N ARG A 270 -1.54 13.10 21.86
CA ARG A 270 -2.75 12.58 21.22
C ARG A 270 -3.45 11.51 22.04
N VAL A 271 -2.69 10.59 22.62
CA VAL A 271 -3.23 9.57 23.54
C VAL A 271 -3.95 10.25 24.71
N ARG A 272 -3.33 11.24 25.36
CA ARG A 272 -3.97 11.97 26.47
C ARG A 272 -5.25 12.68 26.05
N ASP A 273 -5.23 13.33 24.90
CA ASP A 273 -6.38 14.10 24.43
C ASP A 273 -7.52 13.18 24.00
N LEU A 274 -7.23 12.03 23.38
CA LEU A 274 -8.21 10.98 23.06
C LEU A 274 -8.95 10.50 24.31
N PHE A 275 -8.23 10.12 25.37
CA PHE A 275 -8.84 9.64 26.61
C PHE A 275 -9.62 10.74 27.34
N LYS A 276 -9.18 12.01 27.27
CA LYS A 276 -9.92 13.15 27.83
C LYS A 276 -11.23 13.41 27.10
N GLU A 277 -11.25 13.37 25.76
CA GLU A 277 -12.47 13.56 24.98
C GLU A 277 -13.43 12.38 25.19
N ALA A 278 -12.93 11.15 25.18
CA ALA A 278 -13.73 9.95 25.47
C ALA A 278 -14.36 10.01 26.86
N ALA A 279 -13.61 10.44 27.88
CA ALA A 279 -14.13 10.57 29.24
C ALA A 279 -15.28 11.60 29.39
N LYS A 280 -15.44 12.56 28.47
CA LYS A 280 -16.54 13.54 28.50
C LYS A 280 -17.85 12.97 27.96
N VAL A 281 -17.78 11.98 27.06
CA VAL A 281 -18.94 11.39 26.37
C VAL A 281 -19.22 9.95 26.82
N ALA A 282 -18.64 9.53 27.96
CA ALA A 282 -18.82 8.21 28.51
C ALA A 282 -20.31 7.96 28.89
N PRO A 283 -20.84 6.73 28.69
CA PRO A 283 -20.17 5.52 28.23
C PRO A 283 -19.84 5.54 26.73
N CYS A 284 -18.66 5.05 26.35
CA CYS A 284 -18.18 5.05 24.96
C CYS A 284 -17.13 3.97 24.70
N ILE A 285 -16.88 3.66 23.43
CA ILE A 285 -15.85 2.70 23.00
C ILE A 285 -14.70 3.44 22.29
N ILE A 286 -13.46 3.14 22.69
CA ILE A 286 -12.25 3.58 22.01
C ILE A 286 -11.67 2.38 21.24
N PHE A 287 -11.64 2.47 19.92
CA PHE A 287 -11.03 1.47 19.05
C PHE A 287 -9.69 1.96 18.51
N ILE A 288 -8.64 1.16 18.74
CA ILE A 288 -7.29 1.37 18.24
C ILE A 288 -6.96 0.25 17.25
N ASP A 289 -6.97 0.55 15.96
CA ASP A 289 -6.53 -0.40 14.93
C ASP A 289 -5.00 -0.49 14.88
N GLU A 290 -4.45 -1.59 14.37
CA GLU A 290 -3.00 -1.81 14.25
C GLU A 290 -2.20 -1.44 15.51
N ILE A 291 -2.68 -1.86 16.70
CA ILE A 291 -2.05 -1.47 17.97
C ILE A 291 -0.59 -1.93 18.07
N ASP A 292 -0.16 -2.90 17.27
CA ASP A 292 1.23 -3.34 17.14
C ASP A 292 2.19 -2.30 16.54
N THR A 293 1.67 -1.22 15.95
CA THR A 293 2.49 -0.07 15.50
C THR A 293 3.03 0.76 16.65
N ILE A 294 2.32 0.86 17.78
CA ILE A 294 2.78 1.51 19.02
C ILE A 294 3.19 0.51 20.10
N GLY A 295 2.57 -0.68 20.10
CA GLY A 295 2.67 -1.67 21.16
C GLY A 295 3.77 -2.71 21.04
N LYS A 296 4.70 -2.63 20.08
CA LYS A 296 5.77 -3.64 19.93
C LYS A 296 6.70 -3.63 21.13
N THR A 297 7.12 -4.82 21.55
CA THR A 297 8.20 -4.99 22.52
C THR A 297 9.45 -4.25 22.09
N ARG A 298 10.19 -3.75 23.08
CA ARG A 298 11.56 -3.26 22.92
C ARG A 298 12.41 -4.36 22.29
N ASP A 299 12.57 -4.34 20.97
CA ASP A 299 13.65 -5.09 20.34
C ASP A 299 14.93 -4.52 20.93
N GLY A 300 15.66 -5.37 21.66
CA GLY A 300 16.91 -5.00 22.33
C GLY A 300 17.98 -4.64 21.31
N ALA A 301 17.86 -3.47 20.70
CA ALA A 301 18.84 -2.89 19.81
C ALA A 301 19.68 -1.89 20.61
N ARG A 302 20.89 -2.34 20.94
CA ARG A 302 22.01 -1.58 21.49
C ARG A 302 22.47 -0.38 20.63
N PHE A 303 21.67 0.12 19.69
CA PHE A 303 22.07 1.20 18.78
C PHE A 303 20.87 2.04 18.31
N GLY A 304 20.75 3.27 18.83
CA GLY A 304 20.25 4.44 18.09
C GLY A 304 18.75 4.77 18.10
N GLY A 305 18.32 5.62 19.05
CA GLY A 305 17.50 6.84 18.87
C GLY A 305 16.12 6.85 18.19
N GLY A 306 15.69 5.77 17.52
CA GLY A 306 14.40 5.72 16.79
C GLY A 306 13.20 5.20 17.61
N ASN A 307 13.45 4.60 18.78
CA ASN A 307 12.41 3.98 19.61
C ASN A 307 11.79 4.93 20.66
N ASP A 308 12.38 6.10 20.90
CA ASP A 308 12.02 6.94 22.06
C ASP A 308 10.60 7.51 21.96
N GLU A 309 10.16 7.90 20.76
CA GLU A 309 8.82 8.46 20.53
C GLU A 309 7.74 7.40 20.73
N ARG A 310 7.91 6.25 20.09
CA ARG A 310 7.02 5.10 20.20
C ARG A 310 6.92 4.61 21.64
N GLU A 311 8.05 4.49 22.34
CA GLU A 311 8.07 4.09 23.75
C GLU A 311 7.35 5.11 24.64
N GLN A 312 7.52 6.40 24.39
CA GLN A 312 6.83 7.44 25.15
C GLN A 312 5.32 7.37 24.93
N THR A 313 4.89 7.20 23.68
CA THR A 313 3.48 7.03 23.31
C THR A 313 2.89 5.76 23.94
N LEU A 314 3.60 4.63 23.90
CA LEU A 314 3.18 3.39 24.56
C LEU A 314 3.03 3.55 26.07
N ASN A 315 4.04 4.14 26.74
CA ASN A 315 3.97 4.36 28.18
C ASN A 315 2.83 5.30 28.56
N GLN A 316 2.52 6.29 27.72
CA GLN A 316 1.36 7.15 27.95
C GLN A 316 0.05 6.39 27.79
N LEU A 317 -0.08 5.51 26.80
CA LEU A 317 -1.25 4.63 26.65
C LEU A 317 -1.42 3.73 27.88
N LEU A 318 -0.34 3.14 28.37
CA LEU A 318 -0.37 2.33 29.60
C LEU A 318 -0.80 3.16 30.83
N ALA A 319 -0.31 4.39 30.96
CA ALA A 319 -0.69 5.28 32.04
C ALA A 319 -2.17 5.69 31.98
N GLU A 320 -2.72 5.95 30.79
CA GLU A 320 -4.14 6.23 30.62
C GLU A 320 -5.00 5.01 30.93
N LEU A 321 -4.63 3.82 30.42
CA LEU A 321 -5.33 2.55 30.70
C LEU A 321 -5.38 2.24 32.20
N ASP A 322 -4.27 2.44 32.91
CA ASP A 322 -4.22 2.25 34.36
C ASP A 322 -5.01 3.34 35.11
N GLY A 323 -5.01 4.58 34.59
CA GLY A 323 -5.53 5.78 35.24
C GLY A 323 -7.04 6.02 35.16
N PHE A 324 -7.76 5.42 34.19
CA PHE A 324 -9.20 5.64 34.07
C PHE A 324 -10.02 4.75 35.03
N ASP A 325 -11.12 5.32 35.52
CA ASP A 325 -12.07 4.65 36.40
C ASP A 325 -13.00 3.73 35.60
N PRO A 326 -12.98 2.40 35.83
CA PRO A 326 -13.83 1.47 35.11
C PRO A 326 -15.33 1.79 35.25
N SER A 327 -15.73 2.43 36.35
CA SER A 327 -17.15 2.71 36.62
C SER A 327 -17.78 3.71 35.64
N LYS A 328 -16.96 4.46 34.89
CA LYS A 328 -17.45 5.44 33.91
C LYS A 328 -17.95 4.80 32.61
N GLY A 329 -17.73 3.50 32.40
CA GLY A 329 -18.19 2.79 31.20
C GLY A 329 -17.40 3.13 29.93
N VAL A 330 -16.10 3.37 30.05
CA VAL A 330 -15.19 3.53 28.91
C VAL A 330 -14.47 2.21 28.66
N ILE A 331 -14.52 1.70 27.43
CA ILE A 331 -13.89 0.43 27.05
C ILE A 331 -12.94 0.66 25.89
N VAL A 332 -11.73 0.08 25.99
CA VAL A 332 -10.72 0.15 24.94
C VAL A 332 -10.65 -1.17 24.17
N LEU A 333 -10.97 -1.14 22.89
CA LEU A 333 -10.81 -2.25 21.96
C LEU A 333 -9.54 -2.02 21.13
N GLY A 334 -8.60 -2.97 21.15
CA GLY A 334 -7.43 -2.96 20.28
C GLY A 334 -7.55 -4.03 19.20
N ALA A 335 -7.13 -3.76 17.98
CA ALA A 335 -6.99 -4.79 16.95
C ALA A 335 -5.52 -4.99 16.56
N THR A 336 -5.10 -6.24 16.40
CA THR A 336 -3.78 -6.57 15.85
C THR A 336 -3.82 -7.82 14.99
N ASN A 337 -2.93 -7.87 14.01
CA ASN A 337 -2.59 -9.08 13.28
C ASN A 337 -1.38 -9.82 13.91
N ARG A 338 -0.72 -9.22 14.90
CA ARG A 338 0.58 -9.66 15.45
C ARG A 338 0.59 -9.66 16.98
N PRO A 339 -0.14 -10.58 17.62
CA PRO A 339 -0.17 -10.65 19.07
C PRO A 339 1.21 -10.94 19.70
N GLU A 340 2.10 -11.62 18.98
CA GLU A 340 3.42 -12.05 19.45
C GLU A 340 4.42 -10.90 19.62
N VAL A 341 4.30 -9.84 18.80
CA VAL A 341 5.23 -8.71 18.86
C VAL A 341 4.82 -7.69 19.92
N LEU A 342 3.60 -7.80 20.47
CA LEU A 342 3.08 -6.86 21.46
C LEU A 342 3.80 -6.96 22.80
N ASP A 343 3.99 -5.81 23.44
CA ASP A 343 4.55 -5.69 24.77
C ASP A 343 3.63 -6.41 25.78
N LYS A 344 4.22 -7.34 26.52
CA LYS A 344 3.53 -8.09 27.59
C LYS A 344 2.91 -7.17 28.63
N ALA A 345 3.39 -5.92 28.76
CA ALA A 345 2.79 -4.90 29.61
C ALA A 345 1.36 -4.57 29.19
N LEU A 346 1.03 -4.53 27.89
CA LEU A 346 -0.33 -4.26 27.40
C LEU A 346 -1.31 -5.38 27.78
N LEU A 347 -0.83 -6.63 27.84
CA LEU A 347 -1.60 -7.83 28.13
C LEU A 347 -1.77 -8.12 29.64
N ARG A 348 -1.31 -7.23 30.52
CA ARG A 348 -1.46 -7.42 31.97
C ARG A 348 -2.90 -7.08 32.40
N PRO A 349 -3.43 -7.77 33.43
CA PRO A 349 -4.75 -7.43 33.98
C PRO A 349 -4.85 -5.96 34.42
N GLY A 350 -5.94 -5.30 34.02
CA GLY A 350 -6.19 -3.87 34.18
C GLY A 350 -5.93 -3.03 32.91
N ARG A 351 -5.64 -3.66 31.77
CA ARG A 351 -5.33 -3.04 30.47
C ARG A 351 -6.10 -3.78 29.38
N PHE A 352 -5.43 -4.61 28.56
CA PHE A 352 -6.10 -5.54 27.65
C PHE A 352 -6.28 -6.89 28.34
N ASP A 353 -7.35 -6.97 29.12
CA ASP A 353 -7.64 -8.07 30.05
C ASP A 353 -8.19 -9.29 29.32
N ARG A 354 -8.86 -9.04 28.19
CA ARG A 354 -9.48 -10.04 27.34
C ARG A 354 -8.75 -10.11 26.02
N ARG A 355 -8.49 -11.32 25.56
CA ARG A 355 -8.04 -11.60 24.20
C ARG A 355 -9.13 -12.37 23.50
N ILE A 356 -9.66 -11.80 22.44
CA ILE A 356 -10.73 -12.39 21.63
C ILE A 356 -10.12 -12.72 20.29
N THR A 357 -10.07 -14.01 19.96
CA THR A 357 -9.58 -14.49 18.67
C THR A 357 -10.68 -14.33 17.64
N VAL A 358 -10.32 -13.72 16.51
CA VAL A 358 -11.19 -13.49 15.34
C VAL A 358 -10.58 -14.31 14.21
N ASP A 359 -10.92 -15.59 14.21
CA ASP A 359 -10.35 -16.59 13.32
C ASP A 359 -10.96 -16.52 11.91
N ARG A 360 -10.41 -17.32 11.00
CA ARG A 360 -10.96 -17.43 9.65
C ARG A 360 -12.34 -18.11 9.72
N PRO A 361 -13.32 -17.66 8.93
CA PRO A 361 -14.65 -18.24 8.95
C PRO A 361 -14.62 -19.72 8.50
N ASN A 362 -15.36 -20.56 9.23
CA ASN A 362 -15.68 -21.93 8.83
C ASN A 362 -16.66 -21.94 7.63
N LEU A 363 -16.97 -23.10 7.07
CA LEU A 363 -17.91 -23.22 5.94
C LEU A 363 -19.24 -22.48 6.17
N ALA A 364 -19.87 -22.69 7.34
CA ALA A 364 -21.12 -22.02 7.70
C ALA A 364 -20.96 -20.49 7.79
N GLY A 365 -19.84 -20.04 8.35
CA GLY A 365 -19.48 -18.64 8.47
C GLY A 365 -19.20 -17.98 7.11
N ARG A 366 -18.54 -18.69 6.18
CA ARG A 366 -18.32 -18.21 4.80
C ARG A 366 -19.65 -18.07 4.07
N LEU A 367 -20.53 -19.05 4.19
CA LEU A 367 -21.88 -19.00 3.64
C LEU A 367 -22.66 -17.80 4.20
N ALA A 368 -22.66 -17.61 5.52
CA ALA A 368 -23.33 -16.47 6.14
C ALA A 368 -22.70 -15.13 5.70
N THR A 369 -21.39 -15.08 5.51
CA THR A 369 -20.68 -13.89 5.00
C THR A 369 -21.07 -13.58 3.57
N LEU A 370 -21.15 -14.59 2.70
CA LEU A 370 -21.66 -14.45 1.34
C LEU A 370 -23.12 -13.96 1.34
N GLN A 371 -23.97 -14.47 2.23
CA GLN A 371 -25.36 -14.01 2.36
C GLN A 371 -25.46 -12.52 2.76
N VAL A 372 -24.63 -12.07 3.70
CA VAL A 372 -24.59 -10.65 4.09
C VAL A 372 -24.18 -9.77 2.91
N HIS A 373 -23.11 -10.14 2.19
CA HIS A 373 -22.62 -9.33 1.07
C HIS A 373 -23.49 -9.40 -0.18
N THR A 374 -24.29 -10.46 -0.35
CA THR A 374 -25.22 -10.61 -1.48
C THR A 374 -26.59 -9.98 -1.22
N ARG A 375 -26.93 -9.58 0.01
CA ARG A 375 -28.24 -9.03 0.37
C ARG A 375 -28.67 -7.83 -0.49
N ASN A 376 -27.72 -6.99 -0.89
CA ASN A 376 -27.96 -5.78 -1.68
C ASN A 376 -27.71 -6.00 -3.20
N ILE A 377 -27.45 -7.24 -3.63
CA ILE A 377 -27.11 -7.59 -5.00
C ILE A 377 -28.21 -8.49 -5.57
N HIS A 378 -28.63 -8.20 -6.80
CA HIS A 378 -29.60 -9.03 -7.50
C HIS A 378 -28.91 -10.32 -7.97
N LEU A 379 -29.22 -11.44 -7.32
CA LEU A 379 -28.80 -12.78 -7.72
C LEU A 379 -29.85 -13.42 -8.65
N ALA A 380 -29.39 -14.25 -9.58
CA ALA A 380 -30.27 -15.14 -10.34
C ALA A 380 -30.77 -16.31 -9.47
N GLU A 381 -31.91 -16.90 -9.83
CA GLU A 381 -32.56 -17.99 -9.05
C GLU A 381 -31.74 -19.29 -9.01
N ASP A 382 -30.80 -19.47 -9.93
CA ASP A 382 -29.95 -20.66 -10.07
C ASP A 382 -28.65 -20.59 -9.25
N VAL A 383 -28.45 -19.52 -8.48
CA VAL A 383 -27.23 -19.31 -7.70
C VAL A 383 -27.21 -20.16 -6.43
N ASP A 384 -26.18 -20.99 -6.30
CA ASP A 384 -25.90 -21.80 -5.11
C ASP A 384 -24.65 -21.29 -4.39
N LEU A 385 -24.89 -20.54 -3.31
CA LEU A 385 -23.85 -19.98 -2.45
C LEU A 385 -23.10 -21.04 -1.65
N ASN A 386 -23.67 -22.23 -1.43
CA ASN A 386 -22.99 -23.31 -0.70
C ASN A 386 -21.76 -23.78 -1.48
N LYS A 387 -21.91 -23.97 -2.79
CA LYS A 387 -20.80 -24.38 -3.66
C LYS A 387 -19.68 -23.35 -3.69
N ILE A 388 -20.04 -22.06 -3.69
CA ILE A 388 -19.04 -20.98 -3.62
C ILE A 388 -18.34 -21.01 -2.25
N ALA A 389 -19.08 -21.16 -1.14
CA ALA A 389 -18.51 -21.24 0.20
C ALA A 389 -17.52 -22.43 0.37
N GLN A 390 -17.80 -23.57 -0.29
CA GLN A 390 -16.90 -24.71 -0.37
C GLN A 390 -15.66 -24.42 -1.21
N ALA A 391 -15.82 -23.79 -2.37
CA ALA A 391 -14.72 -23.39 -3.25
C ALA A 391 -13.76 -22.40 -2.57
N THR A 392 -14.30 -21.47 -1.79
CA THR A 392 -13.55 -20.40 -1.09
C THR A 392 -12.95 -20.86 0.24
N ALA A 393 -12.54 -22.13 0.36
CA ALA A 393 -11.93 -22.64 1.58
C ALA A 393 -10.67 -21.82 1.95
N GLY A 394 -10.60 -21.39 3.20
CA GLY A 394 -9.48 -20.57 3.70
C GLY A 394 -9.53 -19.07 3.37
N CYS A 395 -10.48 -18.60 2.55
CA CYS A 395 -10.71 -17.18 2.28
C CYS A 395 -11.20 -16.44 3.54
N VAL A 396 -10.76 -15.19 3.72
CA VAL A 396 -11.26 -14.32 4.80
C VAL A 396 -12.49 -13.52 4.37
N GLY A 397 -13.20 -12.91 5.31
CA GLY A 397 -14.42 -12.15 5.01
C GLY A 397 -14.21 -11.03 3.98
N ALA A 398 -13.06 -10.35 4.03
CA ALA A 398 -12.70 -9.35 3.03
C ALA A 398 -12.55 -9.93 1.61
N ASP A 399 -11.99 -11.14 1.46
CA ASP A 399 -11.85 -11.80 0.17
C ASP A 399 -13.23 -12.18 -0.40
N LEU A 400 -14.13 -12.67 0.46
CA LEU A 400 -15.50 -13.00 0.08
C LEU A 400 -16.30 -11.76 -0.34
N ALA A 401 -16.14 -10.65 0.37
CA ALA A 401 -16.74 -9.37 0.00
C ALA A 401 -16.23 -8.89 -1.36
N ASN A 402 -14.92 -9.01 -1.61
CA ASN A 402 -14.32 -8.64 -2.89
C ASN A 402 -14.79 -9.55 -4.04
N LEU A 403 -14.88 -10.86 -3.81
CA LEU A 403 -15.39 -11.84 -4.78
C LEU A 403 -16.81 -11.50 -5.24
N VAL A 404 -17.69 -11.22 -4.28
CA VAL A 404 -19.09 -10.86 -4.54
C VAL A 404 -19.16 -9.54 -5.33
N ASN A 405 -18.34 -8.56 -4.96
CA ASN A 405 -18.27 -7.29 -5.68
C ASN A 405 -17.74 -7.46 -7.13
N GLU A 406 -16.69 -8.25 -7.34
CA GLU A 406 -16.20 -8.55 -8.69
C GLU A 406 -17.24 -9.30 -9.53
N ALA A 407 -18.02 -10.20 -8.93
CA ALA A 407 -19.11 -10.89 -9.62
C ALA A 407 -20.20 -9.91 -10.08
N ALA A 408 -20.57 -8.95 -9.23
CA ALA A 408 -21.49 -7.87 -9.60
C ALA A 408 -20.93 -6.99 -10.72
N LEU A 409 -19.67 -6.56 -10.62
CA LEU A 409 -19.01 -5.78 -11.67
C LEU A 409 -18.91 -6.54 -12.99
N ARG A 410 -18.65 -7.85 -12.94
CA ARG A 410 -18.62 -8.71 -14.12
C ARG A 410 -19.99 -8.83 -14.78
N ALA A 411 -21.04 -9.02 -14.00
CA ALA A 411 -22.41 -9.07 -14.51
C ALA A 411 -22.77 -7.75 -15.21
N VAL A 412 -22.42 -6.60 -14.62
CA VAL A 412 -22.62 -5.27 -15.22
C VAL A 412 -21.81 -5.11 -16.50
N ARG A 413 -20.53 -5.51 -16.53
CA ARG A 413 -19.69 -5.48 -17.75
C ARG A 413 -20.28 -6.31 -18.89
N LYS A 414 -20.98 -7.41 -18.56
CA LYS A 414 -21.70 -8.26 -19.53
C LYS A 414 -23.12 -7.77 -19.87
N GLY A 415 -23.54 -6.60 -19.35
CA GLY A 415 -24.87 -6.04 -19.57
C GLY A 415 -26.01 -6.81 -18.89
N ARG A 416 -25.69 -7.65 -17.89
CA ARG A 416 -26.67 -8.44 -17.14
C ARG A 416 -27.23 -7.62 -15.98
N LYS A 417 -28.48 -7.89 -15.60
CA LYS A 417 -29.17 -7.23 -14.48
C LYS A 417 -29.06 -7.99 -13.16
N ALA A 418 -28.68 -9.27 -13.22
CA ALA A 418 -28.50 -10.14 -12.07
C ALA A 418 -27.19 -10.94 -12.21
N VAL A 419 -26.58 -11.26 -11.08
CA VAL A 419 -25.37 -12.08 -10.98
C VAL A 419 -25.76 -13.55 -11.04
N ASN A 420 -25.11 -14.32 -11.91
CA ASN A 420 -25.33 -15.77 -12.03
C ASN A 420 -24.20 -16.57 -11.35
N GLN A 421 -24.36 -17.90 -11.30
CA GLN A 421 -23.37 -18.78 -10.69
C GLN A 421 -21.98 -18.67 -11.36
N ASN A 422 -21.95 -18.54 -12.68
CA ASN A 422 -20.71 -18.45 -13.44
C ASN A 422 -19.95 -17.14 -13.14
N ASP A 423 -20.66 -16.03 -12.91
CA ASP A 423 -20.03 -14.77 -12.55
C ASP A 423 -19.37 -14.86 -11.16
N LEU A 424 -19.95 -15.60 -10.21
CA LEU A 424 -19.32 -15.89 -8.91
C LEU A 424 -18.09 -16.81 -9.04
N LEU A 425 -18.20 -17.89 -9.82
CA LEU A 425 -17.09 -18.83 -10.05
C LEU A 425 -15.91 -18.17 -10.75
N VAL A 426 -16.15 -17.37 -11.78
CA VAL A 426 -15.07 -16.65 -12.46
C VAL A 426 -14.50 -15.55 -11.59
N SER A 427 -15.31 -14.86 -10.78
CA SER A 427 -14.78 -13.87 -9.84
C SER A 427 -13.91 -14.48 -8.76
N PHE A 428 -14.23 -15.69 -8.30
CA PHE A 428 -13.34 -16.46 -7.42
C PHE A 428 -11.98 -16.71 -8.08
N GLU A 429 -11.97 -17.13 -9.34
CA GLU A 429 -10.72 -17.30 -10.10
C GLU A 429 -9.95 -15.99 -10.25
N VAL A 430 -10.64 -14.86 -10.49
CA VAL A 430 -10.01 -13.54 -10.61
C VAL A 430 -9.40 -13.08 -9.28
N VAL A 431 -10.04 -13.38 -8.14
CA VAL A 431 -9.50 -13.04 -6.82
C VAL A 431 -8.24 -13.85 -6.50
N ILE A 432 -8.20 -15.14 -6.88
CA ILE A 432 -7.04 -16.01 -6.61
C ILE A 432 -5.92 -15.84 -7.63
N ALA A 433 -6.20 -15.94 -8.93
CA ALA A 433 -5.19 -15.96 -9.99
C ALA A 433 -4.95 -14.57 -10.63
N GLY A 434 -5.78 -13.58 -10.32
CA GLY A 434 -5.80 -12.29 -10.99
C GLY A 434 -6.65 -12.31 -12.26
N SER A 435 -6.75 -11.17 -12.94
CA SER A 435 -7.46 -11.07 -14.23
C SER A 435 -6.67 -11.75 -15.36
N GLU A 436 -7.38 -12.31 -16.33
CA GLU A 436 -6.78 -12.84 -17.57
C GLU A 436 -5.97 -11.76 -18.32
N LYS A 437 -4.72 -12.09 -18.71
CA LYS A 437 -3.87 -11.19 -19.50
C LYS A 437 -4.25 -11.28 -20.98
N LYS A 438 -5.05 -10.32 -21.44
CA LYS A 438 -5.35 -10.16 -22.87
C LYS A 438 -4.12 -9.61 -23.60
N GLY A 439 -3.44 -10.45 -24.38
CA GLY A 439 -2.33 -10.05 -25.25
C GLY A 439 -0.98 -10.74 -24.99
N THR A 440 -0.89 -11.66 -24.05
CA THR A 440 0.29 -12.53 -23.93
C THR A 440 0.26 -13.57 -25.05
N VAL A 441 1.09 -13.41 -26.06
CA VAL A 441 1.26 -14.38 -27.14
C VAL A 441 2.29 -15.41 -26.71
N LEU A 442 1.82 -16.58 -26.30
CA LEU A 442 2.66 -17.75 -26.04
C LEU A 442 2.97 -18.45 -27.36
N THR A 443 4.20 -18.92 -27.53
CA THR A 443 4.56 -19.78 -28.66
C THR A 443 3.85 -21.13 -28.55
N GLU A 444 3.63 -21.83 -29.67
CA GLU A 444 3.01 -23.16 -29.67
C GLU A 444 3.80 -24.18 -28.84
N GLU A 445 5.13 -24.05 -28.80
CA GLU A 445 6.00 -24.90 -27.97
C GLU A 445 5.80 -24.60 -26.48
N GLU A 446 5.75 -23.33 -26.07
CA GLU A 446 5.46 -22.94 -24.68
C GLU A 446 4.06 -23.37 -24.27
N LYS A 447 3.03 -23.15 -25.11
CA LYS A 447 1.67 -23.63 -24.84
C LYS A 447 1.64 -25.14 -24.65
N LYS A 448 2.38 -25.89 -25.47
CA LYS A 448 2.50 -27.35 -25.33
C LYS A 448 3.12 -27.73 -23.99
N ILE A 449 4.22 -27.10 -23.59
CA ILE A 449 4.88 -27.38 -22.31
C ILE A 449 3.93 -27.08 -21.14
N ILE A 450 3.26 -25.93 -21.15
CA ILE A 450 2.29 -25.54 -20.11
C ILE A 450 1.13 -26.54 -20.07
N ALA A 451 0.59 -26.96 -21.22
CA ALA A 451 -0.48 -27.95 -21.26
C ALA A 451 -0.06 -29.28 -20.62
N TYR A 452 1.13 -29.79 -20.92
CA TYR A 452 1.63 -31.00 -20.27
C TYR A 452 1.92 -30.81 -18.78
N HIS A 453 2.35 -29.62 -18.37
CA HIS A 453 2.58 -29.26 -16.98
C HIS A 453 1.26 -29.33 -16.17
N GLU A 454 0.23 -28.63 -16.63
CA GLU A 454 -1.07 -28.58 -15.94
C GLU A 454 -1.78 -29.93 -15.93
N VAL A 455 -1.77 -30.66 -17.07
CA VAL A 455 -2.33 -32.02 -17.11
C VAL A 455 -1.53 -32.97 -16.22
N GLY A 456 -0.23 -32.71 -16.02
CA GLY A 456 0.61 -33.46 -15.09
C GLY A 456 0.05 -33.39 -13.66
N HIS A 457 -0.20 -32.18 -13.14
CA HIS A 457 -0.84 -31.99 -11.85
C HIS A 457 -2.19 -32.71 -11.77
N ALA A 458 -3.05 -32.45 -12.75
CA ALA A 458 -4.41 -32.97 -12.73
C ALA A 458 -4.47 -34.50 -12.79
N LEU A 459 -3.65 -35.14 -13.64
CA LEU A 459 -3.64 -36.60 -13.81
C LEU A 459 -3.10 -37.31 -12.58
N VAL A 460 -2.04 -36.77 -11.98
CA VAL A 460 -1.47 -37.33 -10.74
C VAL A 460 -2.45 -37.18 -9.58
N ALA A 461 -3.15 -36.05 -9.46
CA ALA A 461 -4.22 -35.88 -8.49
C ALA A 461 -5.35 -36.90 -8.71
N ALA A 462 -5.86 -37.03 -9.94
CA ALA A 462 -6.97 -37.92 -10.26
C ALA A 462 -6.68 -39.42 -10.03
N LYS A 463 -5.40 -39.83 -10.07
CA LYS A 463 -4.99 -41.23 -9.85
C LYS A 463 -4.70 -41.58 -8.40
N GLN A 464 -4.61 -40.59 -7.52
CA GLN A 464 -4.36 -40.81 -6.10
C GLN A 464 -5.66 -40.83 -5.29
N LYS A 465 -5.73 -41.66 -4.25
CA LYS A 465 -6.96 -41.87 -3.46
C LYS A 465 -7.29 -40.71 -2.52
N ASN A 466 -6.26 -40.05 -1.99
CA ASN A 466 -6.41 -39.01 -0.97
C ASN A 466 -6.25 -37.59 -1.54
N ALA A 467 -6.16 -37.46 -2.86
CA ALA A 467 -6.01 -36.17 -3.51
C ALA A 467 -7.34 -35.43 -3.58
N GLN A 468 -7.28 -34.10 -3.58
CA GLN A 468 -8.45 -33.27 -3.83
C GLN A 468 -8.89 -33.41 -5.29
N PRO A 469 -10.19 -33.46 -5.59
CA PRO A 469 -10.67 -33.60 -6.95
C PRO A 469 -10.36 -32.34 -7.77
N VAL A 470 -9.99 -32.57 -9.04
CA VAL A 470 -9.74 -31.51 -10.02
C VAL A 470 -11.06 -30.93 -10.48
N SER A 471 -11.22 -29.62 -10.40
CA SER A 471 -12.41 -28.91 -10.86
C SER A 471 -12.22 -28.25 -12.22
N LYS A 472 -11.04 -27.70 -12.52
CA LYS A 472 -10.77 -26.98 -13.76
C LYS A 472 -9.27 -26.95 -14.05
N ILE A 473 -8.92 -27.00 -15.33
CA ILE A 473 -7.55 -26.89 -15.84
C ILE A 473 -7.56 -25.79 -16.91
N THR A 474 -6.63 -24.85 -16.85
CA THR A 474 -6.51 -23.79 -17.87
C THR A 474 -5.06 -23.47 -18.19
N ILE A 475 -4.80 -23.16 -19.47
CA ILE A 475 -3.48 -22.70 -19.97
C ILE A 475 -3.52 -21.22 -20.37
N VAL A 476 -4.56 -20.50 -19.93
CA VAL A 476 -4.70 -19.07 -20.20
C VAL A 476 -3.88 -18.29 -19.16
N PRO A 477 -3.01 -17.35 -19.57
CA PRO A 477 -2.17 -16.60 -18.66
C PRO A 477 -2.96 -15.56 -17.85
N HIS A 478 -2.67 -15.46 -16.55
CA HIS A 478 -3.31 -14.52 -15.63
C HIS A 478 -2.32 -13.48 -15.06
N THR A 479 -2.83 -12.41 -14.44
CA THR A 479 -1.99 -11.28 -14.00
C THR A 479 -1.04 -11.60 -12.87
N GLN A 480 -1.35 -12.57 -11.99
CA GLN A 480 -0.47 -12.96 -10.87
C GLN A 480 0.71 -13.87 -11.27
N GLY A 481 1.03 -13.97 -12.56
CA GLY A 481 2.22 -14.69 -13.03
C GLY A 481 2.01 -16.19 -13.28
N ALA A 482 0.79 -16.70 -13.11
CA ALA A 482 0.41 -18.04 -13.54
C ALA A 482 0.24 -18.07 -15.08
N LEU A 483 1.07 -18.89 -15.76
CA LEU A 483 0.96 -19.16 -17.20
C LEU A 483 -0.16 -20.17 -17.51
N GLY A 484 -0.46 -21.03 -16.54
CA GLY A 484 -1.59 -21.95 -16.45
C GLY A 484 -1.84 -22.27 -14.98
N TYR A 485 -2.96 -22.92 -14.68
CA TYR A 485 -3.20 -23.48 -13.34
C TYR A 485 -4.22 -24.62 -13.37
N THR A 486 -4.13 -25.47 -12.34
CA THR A 486 -5.07 -26.56 -12.04
C THR A 486 -5.79 -26.27 -10.73
N LEU A 487 -7.10 -26.02 -10.82
CA LEU A 487 -7.95 -25.75 -9.68
C LEU A 487 -8.45 -27.05 -9.04
N HIS A 488 -8.14 -27.23 -7.77
CA HIS A 488 -8.64 -28.31 -6.93
C HIS A 488 -9.73 -27.75 -6.01
N LEU A 489 -10.86 -28.46 -5.90
CA LEU A 489 -11.96 -28.03 -5.03
C LEU A 489 -12.18 -29.09 -3.96
N PRO A 490 -11.97 -28.77 -2.67
CA PRO A 490 -12.18 -29.74 -1.61
C PRO A 490 -13.69 -30.03 -1.45
N GLU A 491 -14.06 -31.31 -1.41
CA GLU A 491 -15.45 -31.72 -1.09
C GLU A 491 -15.76 -31.53 0.40
N GLU A 492 -14.75 -31.72 1.26
CA GLU A 492 -14.85 -31.61 2.71
C GLU A 492 -13.68 -30.78 3.28
N GLU A 493 -13.98 -29.96 4.29
CA GLU A 493 -12.98 -29.17 5.02
C GLU A 493 -12.33 -30.06 6.09
N LYS A 494 -11.15 -30.62 5.78
CA LYS A 494 -10.38 -31.45 6.71
C LYS A 494 -9.45 -30.60 7.57
N PHE A 495 -9.56 -30.71 8.88
CA PHE A 495 -8.67 -30.03 9.84
C PHE A 495 -7.39 -30.83 10.15
N LEU A 496 -7.41 -32.14 9.91
CA LEU A 496 -6.30 -33.05 10.17
C LEU A 496 -5.80 -33.63 8.84
N MET A 497 -4.51 -33.49 8.59
CA MET A 497 -3.83 -34.11 7.45
C MET A 497 -2.97 -35.27 7.95
N SER A 498 -3.15 -36.44 7.35
CA SER A 498 -2.27 -37.57 7.60
C SER A 498 -0.95 -37.41 6.83
N ARG A 499 0.06 -38.19 7.22
CA ARG A 499 1.34 -38.24 6.49
C ARG A 499 1.14 -38.55 5.01
N GLU A 500 0.23 -39.46 4.69
CA GLU A 500 -0.03 -39.85 3.29
C GLU A 500 -0.72 -38.73 2.51
N ASP A 501 -1.57 -37.92 3.16
CA ASP A 501 -2.22 -36.78 2.52
C ASP A 501 -1.19 -35.71 2.13
N ILE A 502 -0.23 -35.43 3.02
CA ILE A 502 0.86 -34.46 2.74
C ILE A 502 1.77 -34.99 1.62
N LEU A 503 2.10 -36.29 1.63
CA LEU A 503 2.88 -36.89 0.54
C LEU A 503 2.13 -36.86 -0.79
N THR A 504 0.82 -37.07 -0.76
CA THR A 504 -0.07 -36.97 -1.93
C THR A 504 -0.04 -35.56 -2.51
N GLU A 505 -0.11 -34.53 -1.65
CA GLU A 505 -0.01 -33.13 -2.06
C GLU A 505 1.37 -32.80 -2.66
N ILE A 506 2.46 -33.25 -2.02
CA ILE A 506 3.83 -33.08 -2.54
C ILE A 506 3.99 -33.74 -3.92
N ARG A 507 3.50 -34.99 -4.10
CA ARG A 507 3.53 -35.67 -5.41
C ARG A 507 2.76 -34.89 -6.47
N THR A 508 1.60 -34.35 -6.10
CA THR A 508 0.76 -33.55 -7.01
C THR A 508 1.46 -32.25 -7.41
N LEU A 509 2.11 -31.55 -6.48
CA LEU A 509 2.90 -30.34 -6.78
C LEU A 509 4.11 -30.65 -7.67
N LEU A 510 4.81 -31.77 -7.46
CA LEU A 510 5.97 -32.11 -8.29
C LEU A 510 5.58 -32.64 -9.68
N ALA A 511 4.32 -33.05 -9.87
CA ALA A 511 3.84 -33.67 -11.09
C ALA A 511 3.98 -32.79 -12.34
N GLY A 512 3.84 -31.47 -12.22
CA GLY A 512 4.03 -30.53 -13.35
C GLY A 512 5.45 -30.64 -13.92
N ARG A 513 6.46 -30.49 -13.07
CA ARG A 513 7.88 -30.73 -13.43
C ARG A 513 8.10 -32.15 -13.95
N SER A 514 7.55 -33.16 -13.26
CA SER A 514 7.73 -34.56 -13.68
C SER A 514 7.16 -34.82 -15.09
N SER A 515 6.07 -34.16 -15.46
CA SER A 515 5.45 -34.25 -16.78
C SER A 515 6.33 -33.64 -17.87
N GLU A 516 6.91 -32.46 -17.61
CA GLU A 516 7.88 -31.83 -18.52
C GLU A 516 9.09 -32.75 -18.79
N GLU A 517 9.63 -33.38 -17.74
CA GLU A 517 10.76 -34.30 -17.88
C GLU A 517 10.39 -35.54 -18.70
N VAL A 518 9.20 -36.13 -18.46
CA VAL A 518 8.76 -37.38 -19.09
C VAL A 518 8.33 -37.17 -20.54
N VAL A 519 7.73 -36.03 -20.88
CA VAL A 519 7.17 -35.76 -22.21
C VAL A 519 8.09 -34.88 -23.04
N CYS A 520 8.49 -33.74 -22.48
CA CYS A 520 9.20 -32.69 -23.19
C CYS A 520 10.73 -32.85 -23.11
N ASN A 521 11.24 -33.74 -22.24
CA ASN A 521 12.67 -33.94 -21.97
C ASN A 521 13.40 -32.63 -21.64
N THR A 522 12.73 -31.70 -20.97
CA THR A 522 13.26 -30.39 -20.59
C THR A 522 12.80 -30.00 -19.19
N MET A 523 13.46 -29.01 -18.60
CA MET A 523 13.10 -28.42 -17.31
C MET A 523 12.94 -26.91 -17.49
N THR A 524 11.73 -26.40 -17.30
CA THR A 524 11.43 -24.95 -17.37
C THR A 524 11.52 -24.23 -16.03
N SER A 525 11.52 -22.90 -16.01
CA SER A 525 11.36 -22.14 -14.76
C SER A 525 9.92 -22.11 -14.21
N GLY A 526 8.94 -22.65 -14.94
CA GLY A 526 7.51 -22.60 -14.57
C GLY A 526 7.18 -23.30 -13.26
N ALA A 527 7.88 -24.40 -12.96
CA ALA A 527 7.66 -25.21 -11.75
C ALA A 527 8.24 -24.61 -10.45
N ALA A 528 8.76 -23.37 -10.46
CA ALA A 528 9.46 -22.81 -9.31
C ALA A 528 8.56 -22.71 -8.07
N ASN A 529 7.32 -22.25 -8.23
CA ASN A 529 6.35 -22.11 -7.14
C ASN A 529 5.95 -23.49 -6.57
N ASP A 530 5.72 -24.49 -7.44
CA ASP A 530 5.36 -25.83 -6.99
C ASP A 530 6.49 -26.50 -6.21
N ILE A 531 7.74 -26.29 -6.64
CA ILE A 531 8.92 -26.77 -5.92
C ILE A 531 9.05 -26.08 -4.57
N GLU A 532 8.82 -24.77 -4.49
CA GLU A 532 8.84 -24.03 -3.23
C GLU A 532 7.80 -24.56 -2.25
N ARG A 533 6.54 -24.69 -2.67
CA ARG A 533 5.44 -25.24 -1.85
C ARG A 533 5.67 -26.68 -1.44
N ALA A 534 6.14 -27.54 -2.35
CA ALA A 534 6.48 -28.93 -2.06
C ALA A 534 7.61 -29.01 -1.03
N THR A 535 8.60 -28.13 -1.13
CA THR A 535 9.72 -28.06 -0.19
C THR A 535 9.26 -27.59 1.19
N GLU A 536 8.37 -26.61 1.25
CA GLU A 536 7.79 -26.14 2.51
C GLU A 536 6.99 -27.24 3.21
N LEU A 537 6.12 -27.96 2.49
CA LEU A 537 5.36 -29.09 3.03
C LEU A 537 6.27 -30.22 3.52
N ALA A 538 7.29 -30.57 2.74
CA ALA A 538 8.26 -31.59 3.13
C ALA A 538 9.07 -31.17 4.37
N ARG A 539 9.48 -29.90 4.46
CA ARG A 539 10.18 -29.36 5.63
C ARG A 539 9.28 -29.35 6.86
N ASN A 540 8.01 -28.97 6.72
CA ASN A 540 7.02 -29.01 7.80
C ASN A 540 6.77 -30.45 8.30
N LEU A 541 6.73 -31.43 7.38
CA LEU A 541 6.59 -32.85 7.71
C LEU A 541 7.74 -33.34 8.60
N VAL A 542 8.98 -32.98 8.25
CA VAL A 542 10.18 -33.37 9.01
C VAL A 542 10.28 -32.61 10.33
N ALA A 543 10.12 -31.29 10.29
CA ALA A 543 10.63 -30.44 11.35
C ALA A 543 9.55 -29.89 12.30
N ARG A 544 8.27 -29.94 11.90
CA ARG A 544 7.14 -29.47 12.72
C ARG A 544 6.19 -30.60 13.11
N PHE A 545 5.84 -31.48 12.17
CA PHE A 545 4.85 -32.52 12.42
C PHE A 545 5.42 -33.79 13.05
N GLY A 546 6.74 -33.98 13.03
CA GLY A 546 7.39 -35.16 13.59
C GLY A 546 6.94 -36.46 12.90
N MET A 547 6.78 -36.42 11.57
CA MET A 547 6.25 -37.54 10.76
C MET A 547 7.36 -38.30 10.02
N THR A 548 8.60 -38.21 10.51
CA THR A 548 9.79 -38.83 9.91
C THR A 548 10.46 -39.75 10.91
N GLU A 549 10.80 -40.97 10.51
CA GLU A 549 11.40 -41.98 11.38
C GLU A 549 12.75 -41.55 11.99
N GLU A 550 13.53 -40.72 11.29
CA GLU A 550 14.85 -40.25 11.74
C GLU A 550 14.78 -39.34 12.98
N PHE A 551 13.73 -38.53 13.11
CA PHE A 551 13.56 -37.56 14.21
C PHE A 551 12.37 -37.88 15.12
N ASP A 552 11.55 -38.87 14.75
CA ASP A 552 10.32 -39.25 15.45
C ASP A 552 9.46 -38.02 15.77
N MET A 553 8.92 -37.90 16.99
CA MET A 553 8.05 -36.80 17.41
C MET A 553 8.79 -35.52 17.83
N MET A 554 10.07 -35.35 17.47
CA MET A 554 10.84 -34.16 17.84
C MET A 554 10.45 -32.95 16.98
N ALA A 555 9.91 -31.89 17.61
CA ALA A 555 9.71 -30.60 16.96
C ALA A 555 11.04 -29.84 16.86
N LEU A 556 11.60 -29.78 15.65
CA LEU A 556 12.87 -29.12 15.36
C LEU A 556 12.72 -27.61 15.11
N GLY A 557 11.51 -27.15 14.77
CA GLY A 557 11.25 -25.73 14.57
C GLY A 557 9.89 -25.25 15.04
N THR A 558 9.82 -23.93 15.21
CA THR A 558 8.66 -23.20 15.73
C THR A 558 8.25 -22.09 14.77
N VAL A 559 6.95 -21.88 14.61
CA VAL A 559 6.39 -20.77 13.82
C VAL A 559 6.20 -19.59 14.76
N HIS A 560 6.90 -18.47 14.52
CA HIS A 560 6.75 -17.28 15.36
C HIS A 560 5.56 -16.39 14.95
N ASN A 561 5.22 -16.30 13.66
CA ASN A 561 4.19 -15.41 13.13
C ASN A 561 3.00 -16.18 12.50
N GLN A 562 2.08 -16.69 13.33
CA GLN A 562 0.97 -17.55 12.84
C GLN A 562 0.00 -16.84 11.86
N TYR A 563 -0.17 -15.51 11.98
CA TYR A 563 -1.23 -14.78 11.27
C TYR A 563 -0.76 -14.02 10.01
N LEU A 564 0.55 -13.99 9.71
CA LEU A 564 1.15 -13.28 8.57
C LEU A 564 2.02 -14.21 7.72
N ASP A 565 3.34 -14.17 7.92
CA ASP A 565 4.33 -14.78 7.02
C ASP A 565 4.85 -16.13 7.53
N GLY A 566 4.39 -16.60 8.70
CA GLY A 566 4.77 -17.93 9.21
C GLY A 566 6.27 -18.11 9.43
N THR A 567 7.04 -17.05 9.68
CA THR A 567 8.52 -17.11 9.71
C THR A 567 9.01 -18.26 10.59
N TYR A 568 9.76 -19.15 9.94
CA TYR A 568 10.20 -20.42 10.50
C TYR A 568 11.58 -20.27 11.15
N SER A 569 11.67 -20.65 12.42
CA SER A 569 12.95 -20.76 13.13
C SER A 569 13.16 -22.21 13.55
N MET A 570 14.32 -22.80 13.21
CA MET A 570 14.73 -24.08 13.78
C MET A 570 15.54 -23.83 15.04
N SER A 571 15.16 -24.51 16.11
CA SER A 571 15.82 -24.45 17.41
C SER A 571 16.61 -25.74 17.65
N CYS A 572 17.52 -26.09 16.73
CA CYS A 572 18.33 -27.30 16.81
C CYS A 572 19.81 -27.03 16.51
N ALA A 573 20.68 -28.00 16.80
CA ALA A 573 22.09 -27.93 16.45
C ALA A 573 22.27 -27.95 14.92
N GLN A 574 23.40 -27.41 14.43
CA GLN A 574 23.70 -27.34 12.99
C GLN A 574 23.74 -28.73 12.32
N GLU A 575 24.21 -29.75 13.04
CA GLU A 575 24.23 -31.12 12.54
C GLU A 575 22.81 -31.68 12.34
N THR A 576 21.91 -31.44 13.30
CA THR A 576 20.49 -31.81 13.20
C THR A 576 19.80 -31.06 12.06
N TYR A 577 20.17 -29.79 11.84
CA TYR A 577 19.67 -29.00 10.73
C TYR A 577 20.05 -29.63 9.38
N ALA A 578 21.32 -30.01 9.22
CA ALA A 578 21.80 -30.68 8.00
C ALA A 578 21.17 -32.07 7.80
N ALA A 579 20.89 -32.80 8.89
CA ALA A 579 20.16 -34.06 8.82
C ALA A 579 18.70 -33.85 8.37
N ALA A 580 18.01 -32.84 8.91
CA ALA A 580 16.65 -32.50 8.50
C ALA A 580 16.54 -32.11 7.02
N ASP A 581 17.51 -31.35 6.50
CA ASP A 581 17.58 -31.01 5.08
C ASP A 581 17.79 -32.27 4.21
N ARG A 582 18.64 -33.21 4.63
CA ARG A 582 18.82 -34.49 3.92
C ARG A 582 17.53 -35.33 3.88
N ALA A 583 16.81 -35.41 5.00
CA ALA A 583 15.52 -36.09 5.06
C ALA A 583 14.48 -35.42 4.14
N THR A 584 14.45 -34.08 4.12
CA THR A 584 13.57 -33.30 3.24
C THR A 584 13.85 -33.59 1.76
N ILE A 585 15.13 -33.62 1.36
CA ILE A 585 15.55 -33.97 -0.01
C ILE A 585 15.13 -35.40 -0.37
N ALA A 586 15.26 -36.35 0.57
CA ALA A 586 14.88 -37.74 0.34
C ALA A 586 13.37 -37.87 0.05
N ILE A 587 12.52 -37.16 0.80
CA ILE A 587 11.07 -37.14 0.60
C ILE A 587 10.72 -36.56 -0.77
N ILE A 588 11.28 -35.40 -1.12
CA ILE A 588 11.02 -34.74 -2.41
C ILE A 588 11.46 -35.64 -3.57
N ARG A 589 12.64 -36.26 -3.46
CA ARG A 589 13.16 -37.17 -4.49
C ARG A 589 12.24 -38.38 -4.67
N GLN A 590 11.78 -38.99 -3.58
CA GLN A 590 10.85 -40.11 -3.66
C GLN A 590 9.54 -39.69 -4.33
N CYS A 591 8.96 -38.57 -3.92
CA CYS A 591 7.71 -38.07 -4.50
C CYS A 591 7.85 -37.72 -5.99
N HIS A 592 9.00 -37.18 -6.41
CA HIS A 592 9.29 -36.91 -7.83
C HIS A 592 9.38 -38.20 -8.66
N GLU A 593 10.02 -39.26 -8.14
CA GLU A 593 10.07 -40.55 -8.82
C GLU A 593 8.68 -41.22 -8.87
N ASP A 594 7.91 -41.16 -7.78
CA ASP A 594 6.54 -41.67 -7.73
C ASP A 594 5.65 -40.97 -8.77
N ALA A 595 5.72 -39.63 -8.86
CA ALA A 595 4.99 -38.86 -9.85
C ALA A 595 5.39 -39.23 -11.28
N LYS A 596 6.69 -39.38 -11.56
CA LYS A 596 7.18 -39.86 -12.87
C LYS A 596 6.68 -41.26 -13.22
N ALA A 597 6.61 -42.17 -12.25
CA ALA A 597 6.08 -43.51 -12.46
C ALA A 597 4.61 -43.47 -12.87
N ILE A 598 3.78 -42.73 -12.12
CA ILE A 598 2.34 -42.56 -12.41
C ILE A 598 2.12 -41.98 -13.82
N LEU A 599 2.90 -40.94 -14.18
CA LEU A 599 2.80 -40.29 -15.49
C LEU A 599 3.26 -41.20 -16.65
N ARG A 600 4.29 -42.03 -16.44
CA ARG A 600 4.76 -43.00 -17.44
C ARG A 600 3.74 -44.12 -17.67
N GLU A 601 3.14 -44.64 -16.59
CA GLU A 601 2.10 -45.67 -16.68
C GLU A 601 0.84 -45.17 -17.40
N ASN A 602 0.52 -43.88 -17.25
CA ASN A 602 -0.68 -43.27 -17.83
C ASN A 602 -0.37 -42.34 -19.01
N ARG A 603 0.70 -42.62 -19.77
CA ARG A 603 1.19 -41.74 -20.84
C ARG A 603 0.14 -41.47 -21.93
N GLU A 604 -0.63 -42.48 -22.32
CA GLU A 604 -1.68 -42.32 -23.33
C GLU A 604 -2.79 -41.35 -22.89
N LEU A 605 -3.15 -41.37 -21.60
CA LEU A 605 -4.16 -40.47 -21.04
C LEU A 605 -3.62 -39.04 -20.96
N LEU A 606 -2.36 -38.88 -20.54
CA LEU A 606 -1.66 -37.60 -20.51
C LEU A 606 -1.68 -36.93 -21.89
N ASP A 607 -1.31 -37.66 -22.94
CA ASP A 607 -1.28 -37.15 -24.32
C ASP A 607 -2.70 -36.79 -24.83
N LYS A 608 -3.73 -37.58 -24.51
CA LYS A 608 -5.12 -37.29 -24.89
C LYS A 608 -5.66 -36.03 -24.22
N ILE A 609 -5.46 -35.90 -22.91
CA ILE A 609 -5.96 -34.74 -22.16
C ILE A 609 -5.19 -33.47 -22.57
N ALA A 610 -3.87 -33.55 -22.76
CA ALA A 610 -3.07 -32.43 -23.23
C ALA A 610 -3.48 -31.99 -24.65
N ALA A 611 -3.75 -32.92 -25.56
CA ALA A 611 -4.24 -32.60 -26.90
C ALA A 611 -5.64 -31.94 -26.88
N TYR A 612 -6.51 -32.34 -25.95
CA TYR A 612 -7.80 -31.68 -25.76
C TYR A 612 -7.64 -30.28 -25.16
N LEU A 613 -6.69 -30.11 -24.22
CA LEU A 613 -6.43 -28.84 -23.54
C LEU A 613 -5.87 -27.80 -24.50
N LEU A 614 -4.99 -28.22 -25.41
CA LEU A 614 -4.46 -27.34 -26.46
C LEU A 614 -5.53 -26.86 -27.44
N LYS A 615 -6.64 -27.60 -27.60
CA LYS A 615 -7.75 -27.20 -28.49
C LYS A 615 -8.73 -26.23 -27.82
N LYS A 616 -9.10 -26.47 -26.55
CA LYS A 616 -10.09 -25.67 -25.83
C LYS A 616 -9.50 -24.59 -24.92
N GLU A 617 -8.20 -24.64 -24.65
CA GLU A 617 -7.43 -23.82 -23.68
C GLU A 617 -7.89 -23.93 -22.21
N THR A 618 -9.07 -24.49 -21.97
CA THR A 618 -9.64 -24.74 -20.65
C THR A 618 -10.47 -26.03 -20.68
N ILE A 619 -10.32 -26.87 -19.66
CA ILE A 619 -11.06 -28.13 -19.47
C ILE A 619 -11.64 -28.15 -18.06
N THR A 620 -12.87 -28.62 -17.91
CA THR A 620 -13.49 -28.88 -16.60
C THR A 620 -13.08 -30.25 -16.04
N GLY A 621 -13.13 -30.41 -14.72
CA GLY A 621 -12.83 -31.69 -14.06
C GLY A 621 -13.70 -32.85 -14.57
N GLN A 622 -14.96 -32.56 -14.89
CA GLN A 622 -15.89 -33.56 -15.42
C GLN A 622 -15.53 -33.99 -16.86
N GLU A 623 -15.16 -33.05 -17.73
CA GLU A 623 -14.63 -33.36 -19.07
C GLU A 623 -13.33 -34.18 -18.98
N MET A 624 -12.45 -33.84 -18.05
CA MET A 624 -11.21 -34.60 -17.81
C MET A 624 -11.52 -36.04 -17.38
N MET A 625 -12.42 -36.24 -16.43
CA MET A 625 -12.82 -37.57 -15.97
C MET A 625 -13.50 -38.38 -17.08
N ALA A 626 -14.29 -37.73 -17.94
CA ALA A 626 -14.85 -38.39 -19.12
C ALA A 626 -13.74 -38.93 -20.04
N ILE A 627 -12.68 -38.17 -20.29
CA ILE A 627 -11.53 -38.64 -21.08
C ILE A 627 -10.81 -39.81 -20.40
N ILE A 628 -10.65 -39.77 -19.07
CA ILE A 628 -10.03 -40.86 -18.30
C ILE A 628 -10.85 -42.15 -18.41
N GLU A 629 -12.18 -42.04 -18.38
CA GLU A 629 -13.11 -43.17 -18.49
C GLU A 629 -13.38 -43.61 -19.94
N GLY A 630 -12.86 -42.89 -20.93
CA GLY A 630 -13.09 -43.18 -22.35
C GLY A 630 -14.47 -42.76 -22.87
N ARG A 631 -15.17 -41.88 -22.14
CA ARG A 631 -16.42 -41.22 -22.57
C ARG A 631 -16.10 -39.99 -23.42
N ASP A 632 -17.05 -39.58 -24.26
CA ASP A 632 -16.91 -38.36 -25.06
C ASP A 632 -17.05 -37.12 -24.15
N PRO A 633 -15.99 -36.28 -24.02
CA PRO A 633 -16.04 -35.09 -23.19
C PRO A 633 -17.07 -34.05 -23.66
N GLU A 634 -17.49 -34.05 -24.93
CA GLU A 634 -18.46 -33.05 -25.44
C GLU A 634 -19.91 -33.30 -24.98
N LEU A 635 -20.20 -34.50 -24.46
CA LEU A 635 -21.52 -34.91 -24.00
C LEU A 635 -21.75 -34.71 -22.49
N VAL A 636 -20.78 -34.13 -21.78
CA VAL A 636 -20.85 -33.93 -20.33
C VAL A 636 -21.65 -32.66 -20.00
N ASP A 637 -22.60 -32.76 -19.07
CA ASP A 637 -23.38 -31.63 -18.59
C ASP A 637 -22.50 -30.71 -17.73
N ASN A 638 -21.94 -29.69 -18.36
CA ASN A 638 -21.11 -28.70 -17.68
C ASN A 638 -21.94 -27.83 -16.74
N TYR A 639 -21.93 -28.14 -15.44
CA TYR A 639 -22.34 -27.19 -14.40
C TYR A 639 -21.33 -26.03 -14.34
N GLY A 640 -21.52 -25.00 -15.17
CA GLY A 640 -20.72 -23.76 -15.16
C GLY A 640 -20.22 -23.28 -16.52
N ALA A 641 -20.21 -24.13 -17.56
CA ALA A 641 -20.02 -23.67 -18.93
C ALA A 641 -21.39 -23.49 -19.57
N THR A 642 -21.85 -22.24 -19.67
CA THR A 642 -22.95 -21.94 -20.58
C THR A 642 -22.57 -22.45 -21.97
N ARG A 643 -23.47 -23.20 -22.61
CA ARG A 643 -23.52 -23.33 -24.08
C ARG A 643 -23.90 -21.97 -24.67
N GLU A 644 -23.07 -20.95 -24.43
CA GLU A 644 -23.14 -19.69 -25.16
C GLU A 644 -22.30 -19.94 -26.41
N ASP A 645 -23.00 -20.14 -27.54
CA ASP A 645 -22.39 -19.93 -28.86
C ASP A 645 -21.93 -18.48 -28.91
N GLU A 646 -20.70 -18.20 -28.47
CA GLU A 646 -20.05 -16.96 -28.82
C GLU A 646 -20.02 -16.89 -30.35
N PRO A 647 -20.58 -15.84 -30.99
CA PRO A 647 -20.30 -15.63 -32.39
C PRO A 647 -18.79 -15.42 -32.49
N LYS A 648 -18.08 -16.41 -33.05
CA LYS A 648 -16.67 -16.33 -33.38
C LYS A 648 -16.46 -15.03 -34.17
N LEU A 649 -15.97 -13.99 -33.51
CA LEU A 649 -15.42 -12.82 -34.17
C LEU A 649 -14.09 -13.26 -34.80
N PHE A 650 -14.24 -13.91 -35.95
CA PHE A 650 -13.16 -14.24 -36.86
C PHE A 650 -12.52 -12.93 -37.30
N ARG A 651 -11.40 -12.56 -36.70
CA ARG A 651 -10.48 -11.57 -37.27
C ARG A 651 -9.43 -12.33 -38.07
N PRO A 652 -9.51 -12.38 -39.41
CA PRO A 652 -8.39 -12.86 -40.19
C PRO A 652 -7.24 -11.87 -40.00
N SER A 653 -6.17 -12.33 -39.38
CA SER A 653 -4.87 -11.67 -39.36
C SER A 653 -4.30 -11.69 -40.79
N THR A 654 -4.61 -10.65 -41.58
CA THR A 654 -3.79 -10.06 -42.67
C THR A 654 -4.66 -9.11 -43.52
N PRO A 655 -4.30 -7.82 -43.65
CA PRO A 655 -4.82 -7.00 -44.74
C PRO A 655 -3.74 -6.88 -45.82
N SER A 656 -3.65 -7.86 -46.72
CA SER A 656 -3.05 -7.62 -48.03
C SER A 656 -4.16 -7.10 -48.95
N VAL A 657 -4.44 -5.80 -48.84
CA VAL A 657 -5.05 -4.85 -49.80
C VAL A 657 -5.64 -3.72 -48.95
N ILE A 658 -4.77 -2.76 -48.58
CA ILE A 658 -5.20 -1.43 -48.18
C ILE A 658 -5.20 -0.62 -49.47
N GLU A 659 -6.38 -0.30 -49.99
CA GLU A 659 -6.53 0.79 -50.95
C GLU A 659 -6.71 2.09 -50.15
N ALA A 660 -5.87 3.08 -50.40
CA ALA A 660 -5.83 4.32 -49.61
C ALA A 660 -7.10 5.17 -49.84
N PRO A 661 -7.77 5.69 -48.79
CA PRO A 661 -8.90 6.57 -48.98
C PRO A 661 -8.39 7.99 -49.22
N ALA A 662 -8.20 8.36 -50.48
CA ALA A 662 -8.19 9.75 -50.90
C ALA A 662 -8.55 9.87 -52.39
N LYS A 663 -9.81 10.16 -52.68
CA LYS A 663 -10.28 11.02 -53.79
C LYS A 663 -11.80 11.08 -53.76
N HIS A 664 -12.31 12.12 -53.10
CA HIS A 664 -13.38 13.01 -53.55
C HIS A 664 -13.85 13.82 -52.34
N ILE A 665 -13.26 15.01 -52.20
CA ILE A 665 -13.73 16.05 -51.31
C ILE A 665 -14.83 16.80 -52.06
N SER A 666 -16.04 16.80 -51.52
CA SER A 666 -17.08 17.79 -51.81
C SER A 666 -17.44 18.48 -50.50
N ILE A 667 -16.92 19.70 -50.32
CA ILE A 667 -17.27 20.59 -49.21
C ILE A 667 -18.65 21.17 -49.51
N VAL A 668 -19.61 20.94 -48.63
CA VAL A 668 -20.80 21.80 -48.51
C VAL A 668 -20.77 22.37 -47.09
N SER A 669 -20.67 23.69 -47.03
CA SER A 669 -20.52 24.49 -45.83
C SER A 669 -21.88 24.84 -45.24
N GLU A 670 -22.24 24.24 -44.11
CA GLU A 670 -23.28 24.79 -43.22
C GLU A 670 -22.63 25.37 -41.95
N PRO A 671 -22.92 26.63 -41.58
CA PRO A 671 -22.34 27.26 -40.40
C PRO A 671 -23.05 26.78 -39.12
N VAL A 672 -22.26 26.32 -38.15
CA VAL A 672 -22.71 26.03 -36.78
C VAL A 672 -22.80 27.35 -36.00
N PRO A 673 -23.94 27.69 -35.37
CA PRO A 673 -24.03 28.89 -34.52
C PRO A 673 -23.33 28.64 -33.18
N MET A 674 -22.54 29.61 -32.72
CA MET A 674 -21.94 29.58 -31.38
C MET A 674 -22.95 30.04 -30.31
N PRO A 675 -22.89 29.51 -29.08
CA PRO A 675 -23.73 29.95 -27.98
C PRO A 675 -23.22 31.29 -27.39
N ASP A 676 -24.15 32.22 -27.16
CA ASP A 676 -23.90 33.51 -26.51
C ASP A 676 -23.52 33.31 -25.03
N PHE A 677 -22.31 33.70 -24.68
CA PHE A 677 -21.87 33.93 -23.30
C PHE A 677 -22.03 35.41 -23.00
N ASP A 678 -23.13 35.79 -22.35
CA ASP A 678 -23.21 36.98 -21.47
C ASP A 678 -24.59 37.06 -20.81
N THR A 679 -24.73 36.55 -19.59
CA THR A 679 -25.27 37.29 -18.42
C THR A 679 -25.34 36.40 -17.18
N GLU A 680 -24.58 36.77 -16.15
CA GLU A 680 -24.76 36.35 -14.77
C GLU A 680 -26.06 36.93 -14.18
N ALA A 681 -26.81 36.14 -13.39
CA ALA A 681 -26.98 36.39 -11.95
C ALA A 681 -28.12 35.54 -11.30
N LYS A 682 -27.71 34.83 -10.24
CA LYS A 682 -28.37 34.68 -8.91
C LYS A 682 -29.26 33.46 -8.57
N THR A 683 -28.60 32.58 -7.78
CA THR A 683 -29.01 31.94 -6.51
C THR A 683 -30.16 30.93 -6.50
N GLU A 684 -29.79 29.65 -6.36
CA GLU A 684 -30.64 28.59 -5.78
C GLU A 684 -30.34 28.44 -4.28
N GLU A 685 -31.40 28.50 -3.47
CA GLU A 685 -31.43 28.11 -2.06
C GLU A 685 -31.73 26.60 -1.91
N THR A 686 -31.33 26.08 -0.76
CA THR A 686 -31.37 24.69 -0.25
C THR A 686 -32.74 23.96 -0.26
N PRO A 687 -32.76 22.61 -0.26
CA PRO A 687 -33.97 21.80 -0.13
C PRO A 687 -34.34 21.49 1.35
N ALA A 688 -35.65 21.52 1.66
CA ALA A 688 -36.26 21.02 2.91
C ALA A 688 -37.05 19.74 2.59
N GLU A 689 -36.70 18.59 3.18
CA GLU A 689 -37.37 17.94 4.32
C GLU A 689 -38.80 17.44 4.03
N GLU A 690 -38.93 16.12 3.81
CA GLU A 690 -40.20 15.38 3.83
C GLU A 690 -40.16 14.29 4.91
N ALA A 691 -41.17 14.31 5.79
CA ALA A 691 -41.72 13.19 6.55
C ALA A 691 -43.11 13.62 7.09
N PRO A 692 -43.92 12.72 7.65
CA PRO A 692 -44.54 11.54 7.03
C PRO A 692 -46.08 11.53 7.29
N ASP A 693 -46.86 10.82 6.47
CA ASP A 693 -48.30 10.59 6.77
C ASP A 693 -48.53 9.15 7.28
N GLU A 694 -49.12 9.07 8.48
CA GLU A 694 -49.63 7.89 9.16
C GLU A 694 -51.14 7.67 8.90
N GLU A 695 -51.52 6.39 8.81
CA GLU A 695 -52.78 5.75 9.22
C GLU A 695 -54.15 6.19 8.64
N ALA A 696 -54.82 5.28 7.91
CA ALA A 696 -55.76 4.31 8.53
C ALA A 696 -56.42 3.36 7.50
N PRO A 697 -56.79 2.12 7.88
CA PRO A 697 -57.30 1.08 6.98
C PRO A 697 -58.81 0.78 7.14
N ALA A 698 -59.30 -0.11 6.26
CA ALA A 698 -60.42 -1.06 6.42
C ALA A 698 -61.58 -0.87 5.43
N ASP A 699 -61.81 -1.90 4.60
CA ASP A 699 -63.13 -2.54 4.53
C ASP A 699 -63.08 -3.89 3.79
N GLU A 700 -63.53 -4.95 4.45
CA GLU A 700 -64.06 -6.17 3.83
C GLU A 700 -64.94 -6.94 4.87
N PRO A 701 -65.86 -7.83 4.48
CA PRO A 701 -67.29 -7.52 4.51
C PRO A 701 -68.17 -8.55 5.27
N LYS A 702 -69.50 -8.30 5.27
CA LYS A 702 -70.65 -9.24 5.37
C LYS A 702 -71.51 -9.25 6.66
N SER A 703 -72.81 -9.09 6.37
CA SER A 703 -74.02 -9.75 6.89
C SER A 703 -74.44 -9.62 8.36
N GLU A 704 -75.54 -8.89 8.51
CA GLU A 704 -76.84 -9.28 9.11
C GLU A 704 -76.93 -9.80 10.56
N GLU A 705 -77.81 -9.08 11.28
CA GLU A 705 -78.61 -9.37 12.49
C GLU A 705 -77.93 -9.65 13.84
#